data_AF-A0A0C9LT77-F1
#
_entry.id   AF-A0A0C9LT77-F1
#
_cell.length_a   1.000
_cell.length_b   1.000
_cell.length_c   1.000
_cell.angle_alpha   90.00
_cell.angle_beta   90.00
_cell.angle_gamma   90.00
#
_symmetry.space_group_name_H-M   'P 1'
#
loop_
_entity.id
_entity.type
_entity.pdbx_description
1 polymer ?
#
loop_
_entity_poly.entity_id
_entity_poly.type
_entity_poly.pdbx_seq_one_letter_code
_entity_poly.pdbx_strand_id
1 'polypeptide(L)'
;MGSESDFEDECMYEDDSDFASSMSESEGYNSNDDVNDDVFVEKQHKKAYQVDYNVLGSLHLKGKQDKEVSQVSLILGLSTEDAATLLRYFRWNKEKLFEQYMDSSEKVLRLAGVSSVSDLKHAIVLAKDLGVDFMCDICCDDSPDMETISVSCGHRFCRTCYTHYVVQKIREEGESRRIQCPQNDCAVIVDEKTVELLVDHDTNLKYRELLNRTFVDDNDFLRWCPAPDCEYAVECSVPSTSLTSIVPTVECKCSCRFCFGCGLDDHQPCICVLVKKWLQKCEDDSETANWISAHTKECPKCHSTIEKNGGCNHMTCRKCPWSEHGTSWYTCNRYDEKSSEEARDSQTQSRASLERYLHYYNRYANHEQSAKLDQDLYQKTEKKMEEMQQTSDLSWIEVQFLKKAVDVTVQSRTTLKWTYAFAFYLDRTNQTELFEDNQRDLEMATEQLSELLEKPLEPEKISELRQAVLDKTVYVKQRREILLEDTAKGLQEELVIQLPNDLIIISHCNRYHLSKPCIQLVTVTPLKAKMTISSSTKKIVSASSPATKPYPGHATIIQLDQKAIEKERLKAERLKAAEEKRASNARFNTYLDSLPTLIYPNFYQVDCIGNMDEANKRLRQMTKTEKIFGVDLEWPPTFIKGQSEKKTSLVQICSANNILLLQLGRMHGFPNELKRFFEDKQVLKSGVNIGADGLKLYRDFGIKTNGLVELRDVAESVKSPKLKISHLRSLRALTGIFLDQNMAKGKVRLSNWSRPDLSDTQIKYAALDAYASYKLYVVLNELRDQSKPIAVRHLSQEDLKRTVSTKKKPFENQPPNASHAVDNKSFPTSTTTVILKKKLPYIRAENPVVTNTKNDS
;
A
#
# COMPACT_ATOMS: atom_id res chain seq x y z
N MET A 1 -69.38 32.20 -2.42
CA MET A 1 -70.13 30.93 -2.29
C MET A 1 -69.10 29.85 -2.07
N GLY A 2 -68.93 29.22 -0.92
CA GLY A 2 -69.51 29.35 0.44
C GLY A 2 -68.64 28.45 1.34
N SER A 3 -68.34 28.78 2.61
CA SER A 3 -69.21 28.60 3.79
C SER A 3 -69.75 27.17 3.86
N GLU A 4 -69.61 26.40 4.94
CA GLU A 4 -69.36 26.72 6.38
C GLU A 4 -68.29 25.75 6.97
N SER A 5 -67.47 25.98 8.01
CA SER A 5 -67.56 26.67 9.33
C SER A 5 -68.52 26.00 10.34
N ASP A 6 -68.26 25.80 11.64
CA ASP A 6 -67.08 25.97 12.53
C ASP A 6 -67.29 25.07 13.79
N PHE A 7 -66.53 25.29 14.87
CA PHE A 7 -66.66 24.78 16.26
C PHE A 7 -66.20 23.34 16.57
N GLU A 8 -65.74 23.00 17.80
CA GLU A 8 -64.82 23.59 18.82
C GLU A 8 -64.77 22.62 20.04
N ASP A 9 -64.09 23.01 21.14
CA ASP A 9 -63.86 22.29 22.41
C ASP A 9 -62.97 21.02 22.33
N GLU A 10 -61.94 20.79 23.17
CA GLU A 10 -61.83 20.77 24.65
C GLU A 10 -62.43 19.49 25.31
N CYS A 11 -61.83 18.84 26.32
CA CYS A 11 -60.64 19.13 27.17
C CYS A 11 -60.06 17.85 27.85
N MET A 12 -58.78 17.93 28.29
CA MET A 12 -58.11 17.16 29.39
C MET A 12 -58.08 15.61 29.30
N TYR A 13 -57.24 14.83 30.01
CA TYR A 13 -56.29 15.02 31.14
C TYR A 13 -54.91 14.39 30.78
N GLU A 14 -53.77 14.95 31.19
CA GLU A 14 -52.88 14.52 32.32
C GLU A 14 -52.42 13.04 32.24
N ASP A 15 -51.12 12.71 32.33
CA ASP A 15 -50.27 12.91 33.52
C ASP A 15 -48.79 13.30 33.19
N ASP A 16 -48.06 13.71 34.23
CA ASP A 16 -46.73 14.36 34.31
C ASP A 16 -45.54 13.58 33.65
N SER A 17 -44.39 14.17 33.25
CA SER A 17 -43.46 15.13 33.93
C SER A 17 -42.75 14.51 35.16
N ASP A 18 -41.57 14.95 35.64
CA ASP A 18 -40.57 15.90 35.14
C ASP A 18 -39.20 15.51 35.76
N PHE A 19 -38.08 15.67 35.03
CA PHE A 19 -36.79 15.91 35.71
C PHE A 19 -35.70 16.47 34.78
N ALA A 20 -35.50 17.78 34.86
CA ALA A 20 -34.27 18.41 34.41
C ALA A 20 -33.39 18.82 35.61
N SER A 21 -32.08 18.91 35.33
CA SER A 21 -31.15 19.91 35.89
C SER A 21 -30.15 19.52 37.00
N SER A 22 -28.88 19.80 36.67
CA SER A 22 -27.85 20.46 37.51
C SER A 22 -26.84 19.66 38.35
N MET A 23 -25.73 20.39 38.61
CA MET A 23 -24.61 20.16 39.54
C MET A 23 -23.55 19.14 39.04
N SER A 24 -22.40 19.55 38.47
CA SER A 24 -21.29 20.43 38.92
C SER A 24 -20.17 19.66 39.64
N GLU A 25 -18.99 19.59 39.02
CA GLU A 25 -17.79 19.00 39.61
C GLU A 25 -16.96 20.07 40.34
N SER A 26 -16.45 19.74 41.53
CA SER A 26 -15.41 20.51 42.22
C SER A 26 -14.42 19.55 42.88
N GLU A 27 -13.13 19.65 42.54
CA GLU A 27 -12.10 18.79 43.14
C GLU A 27 -11.80 19.17 44.59
N GLY A 28 -11.57 18.16 45.43
CA GLY A 28 -11.24 18.29 46.85
C GLY A 28 -10.24 17.23 47.31
N TYR A 29 -9.38 17.57 48.27
CA TYR A 29 -8.17 16.81 48.61
C TYR A 29 -8.37 15.73 49.69
N ASN A 30 -7.67 14.59 49.52
CA ASN A 30 -7.30 13.53 50.48
C ASN A 30 -7.99 13.45 51.88
N SER A 31 -8.53 12.27 52.20
CA SER A 31 -8.05 11.44 53.32
C SER A 31 -8.48 9.97 53.15
N ASN A 32 -7.82 9.05 53.86
CA ASN A 32 -8.29 7.66 54.03
C ASN A 32 -9.50 7.61 54.99
N ASP A 33 -10.38 6.61 54.82
CA ASP A 33 -10.56 5.51 55.79
C ASP A 33 -11.50 4.40 55.23
N ASP A 34 -11.35 3.17 55.73
CA ASP A 34 -12.11 1.98 55.28
C ASP A 34 -13.55 1.94 55.84
N VAL A 35 -14.57 2.04 54.98
CA VAL A 35 -15.91 1.48 55.23
C VAL A 35 -16.49 0.93 53.93
N ASN A 36 -16.93 -0.34 53.92
CA ASN A 36 -17.75 -0.88 52.84
C ASN A 36 -19.18 -0.34 52.92
N ASP A 37 -19.72 0.18 51.82
CA ASP A 37 -21.16 0.27 51.57
C ASP A 37 -21.46 -0.07 50.11
N ASP A 38 -22.50 -0.87 49.86
CA ASP A 38 -22.76 -1.54 48.56
C ASP A 38 -23.50 -0.60 47.59
N VAL A 39 -22.84 0.48 47.20
CA VAL A 39 -23.32 1.34 46.09
C VAL A 39 -23.21 0.57 44.78
N PHE A 40 -24.34 0.45 44.06
CA PHE A 40 -24.38 -0.11 42.71
C PHE A 40 -23.56 0.75 41.73
N VAL A 41 -22.28 0.45 41.60
CA VAL A 41 -21.46 0.92 40.48
C VAL A 41 -22.01 0.27 39.22
N GLU A 42 -22.75 1.03 38.42
CA GLU A 42 -23.06 0.65 37.04
C GLU A 42 -21.73 0.38 36.32
N LYS A 43 -21.44 -0.90 36.08
CA LYS A 43 -20.28 -1.31 35.29
C LYS A 43 -20.50 -0.84 33.86
N GLN A 44 -19.97 0.34 33.54
CA GLN A 44 -19.99 0.92 32.19
C GLN A 44 -19.64 -0.18 31.19
N HIS A 45 -20.64 -0.61 30.42
CA HIS A 45 -20.48 -1.78 29.57
C HIS A 45 -19.43 -1.46 28.51
N LYS A 46 -18.33 -2.22 28.45
CA LYS A 46 -17.28 -2.00 27.46
C LYS A 46 -17.90 -2.00 26.07
N LYS A 47 -17.60 -0.97 25.28
CA LYS A 47 -18.21 -0.79 23.95
C LYS A 47 -17.59 -1.80 23.00
N ALA A 48 -18.37 -2.36 22.07
CA ALA A 48 -17.96 -3.51 21.25
C ALA A 48 -16.71 -3.28 20.38
N TYR A 49 -16.30 -2.02 20.16
CA TYR A 49 -15.10 -1.62 19.41
C TYR A 49 -13.86 -1.35 20.29
N GLN A 50 -13.97 -1.42 21.62
CA GLN A 50 -12.87 -1.18 22.56
C GLN A 50 -12.11 -2.47 22.86
N VAL A 51 -10.80 -2.35 23.09
CA VAL A 51 -9.90 -3.46 23.42
C VAL A 51 -9.09 -3.15 24.67
N ASP A 52 -8.72 -4.17 25.43
CA ASP A 52 -7.87 -4.04 26.61
C ASP A 52 -6.38 -4.05 26.21
N TYR A 53 -5.61 -3.08 26.73
CA TYR A 53 -4.19 -2.93 26.45
C TYR A 53 -3.44 -2.24 27.60
N ASN A 54 -2.12 -2.46 27.70
CA ASN A 54 -1.23 -1.82 28.68
C ASN A 54 -0.12 -1.05 27.97
N VAL A 55 0.24 0.16 28.43
CA VAL A 55 1.39 0.92 27.90
C VAL A 55 2.63 0.72 28.79
N LEU A 56 3.65 0.06 28.24
CA LEU A 56 4.89 -0.34 28.89
C LEU A 56 6.04 0.60 28.50
N GLY A 57 6.79 1.09 29.48
CA GLY A 57 8.08 1.76 29.25
C GLY A 57 9.26 0.79 29.32
N SER A 58 10.45 1.25 28.92
CA SER A 58 11.72 0.49 28.91
C SER A 58 12.00 -0.30 30.20
N LEU A 59 11.77 0.29 31.38
CA LEU A 59 11.91 -0.40 32.68
C LEU A 59 10.91 -1.56 32.87
N HIS A 60 9.68 -1.42 32.38
CA HIS A 60 8.64 -2.47 32.48
C HIS A 60 8.89 -3.60 31.48
N LEU A 61 9.47 -3.30 30.31
CA LEU A 61 9.94 -4.30 29.35
C LEU A 61 11.09 -5.12 29.96
N LYS A 62 12.08 -4.47 30.58
CA LYS A 62 13.14 -5.22 31.30
C LYS A 62 12.55 -6.09 32.42
N GLY A 63 11.66 -5.55 33.25
CA GLY A 63 10.99 -6.29 34.31
C GLY A 63 10.09 -7.45 33.84
N LYS A 64 9.80 -7.57 32.54
CA LYS A 64 9.23 -8.79 31.93
C LYS A 64 10.31 -9.73 31.42
N GLN A 65 11.32 -9.24 30.69
CA GLN A 65 12.47 -10.04 30.25
C GLN A 65 13.17 -10.74 31.41
N ASP A 66 13.45 -10.02 32.50
CA ASP A 66 14.10 -10.56 33.71
C ASP A 66 13.30 -11.70 34.33
N LYS A 67 11.95 -11.64 34.31
CA LYS A 67 11.06 -12.70 34.81
C LYS A 67 11.04 -13.92 33.89
N GLU A 68 10.98 -13.70 32.57
CA GLU A 68 11.02 -14.75 31.56
C GLU A 68 12.36 -15.51 31.59
N VAL A 69 13.47 -14.78 31.67
CA VAL A 69 14.83 -15.33 31.86
C VAL A 69 14.94 -16.11 33.16
N SER A 70 14.43 -15.56 34.27
CA SER A 70 14.43 -16.25 35.58
C SER A 70 13.62 -17.55 35.55
N GLN A 71 12.46 -17.56 34.86
CA GLN A 71 11.65 -18.77 34.71
C GLN A 71 12.40 -19.87 33.94
N VAL A 72 13.05 -19.51 32.83
CA VAL A 72 13.82 -20.47 32.02
C VAL A 72 15.07 -20.95 32.75
N SER A 73 15.81 -20.05 33.41
CA SER A 73 16.97 -20.38 34.24
C SER A 73 16.62 -21.40 35.34
N LEU A 74 15.53 -21.17 36.07
CA LEU A 74 15.05 -22.07 37.12
C LEU A 74 14.63 -23.45 36.62
N ILE A 75 14.02 -23.53 35.42
CA ILE A 75 13.53 -24.80 34.84
C ILE A 75 14.68 -25.60 34.20
N LEU A 76 15.66 -24.95 33.57
CA LEU A 76 16.75 -25.62 32.86
C LEU A 76 18.03 -25.81 33.70
N GLY A 77 18.13 -25.18 34.87
CA GLY A 77 19.34 -25.20 35.71
C GLY A 77 20.52 -24.41 35.13
N LEU A 78 20.25 -23.47 34.22
CA LEU A 78 21.26 -22.68 33.51
C LEU A 78 21.45 -21.29 34.14
N SER A 79 22.59 -20.65 33.91
CA SER A 79 22.82 -19.26 34.34
C SER A 79 21.86 -18.31 33.62
N THR A 80 21.61 -17.13 34.20
CA THR A 80 20.66 -16.16 33.62
C THR A 80 21.13 -15.61 32.28
N GLU A 81 22.44 -15.47 32.08
CA GLU A 81 23.07 -15.04 30.83
C GLU A 81 22.90 -16.09 29.73
N ASP A 82 23.09 -17.37 30.08
CA ASP A 82 22.95 -18.50 29.17
C ASP A 82 21.47 -18.70 28.79
N ALA A 83 20.55 -18.57 29.76
CA ALA A 83 19.10 -18.60 29.55
C ALA A 83 18.58 -17.43 28.69
N ALA A 84 19.07 -16.20 28.92
CA ALA A 84 18.74 -15.04 28.08
C ALA A 84 19.26 -15.18 26.65
N THR A 85 20.41 -15.83 26.46
CA THR A 85 20.98 -16.10 25.14
C THR A 85 20.18 -17.17 24.39
N LEU A 86 19.74 -18.24 25.07
CA LEU A 86 18.80 -19.22 24.53
C LEU A 86 17.45 -18.59 24.15
N LEU A 87 16.86 -17.76 25.01
CA LEU A 87 15.60 -17.06 24.71
C LEU A 87 15.74 -16.16 23.48
N ARG A 88 16.83 -15.38 23.37
CA ARG A 88 17.13 -14.55 22.18
C ARG A 88 17.33 -15.39 20.91
N TYR A 89 17.95 -16.57 21.01
CA TYR A 89 18.10 -17.50 19.88
C TYR A 89 16.75 -18.04 19.38
N PHE A 90 15.86 -18.44 20.30
CA PHE A 90 14.52 -18.98 20.00
C PHE A 90 13.42 -17.92 19.79
N ARG A 91 13.77 -16.63 19.70
CA ARG A 91 12.82 -15.51 19.60
C ARG A 91 11.76 -15.52 20.72
N TRP A 92 12.23 -15.70 21.95
CA TRP A 92 11.41 -15.74 23.18
C TRP A 92 10.31 -16.82 23.22
N ASN A 93 10.29 -17.75 22.26
CA ASN A 93 9.32 -18.85 22.24
C ASN A 93 9.74 -19.96 23.23
N LYS A 94 9.26 -19.86 24.48
CA LYS A 94 9.52 -20.83 25.57
C LYS A 94 9.19 -22.27 25.18
N GLU A 95 8.07 -22.50 24.51
CA GLU A 95 7.60 -23.87 24.17
C GLU A 95 8.59 -24.61 23.27
N LYS A 96 9.05 -23.97 22.17
CA LYS A 96 10.04 -24.54 21.25
C LYS A 96 11.42 -24.68 21.86
N LEU A 97 11.79 -23.77 22.77
CA LEU A 97 13.03 -23.90 23.56
C LEU A 97 12.97 -25.15 24.44
N PHE A 98 11.89 -25.34 25.21
CA PHE A 98 11.74 -26.53 26.06
C PHE A 98 11.66 -27.83 25.25
N GLU A 99 10.90 -27.86 24.15
CA GLU A 99 10.82 -29.00 23.23
C GLU A 99 12.21 -29.43 22.74
N GLN A 100 12.95 -28.53 22.10
CA GLN A 100 14.25 -28.88 21.48
C GLN A 100 15.37 -29.09 22.51
N TYR A 101 15.32 -28.44 23.67
CA TYR A 101 16.31 -28.64 24.73
C TYR A 101 16.13 -29.99 25.44
N MET A 102 14.88 -30.46 25.60
CA MET A 102 14.61 -31.81 26.12
C MET A 102 14.96 -32.91 25.11
N ASP A 103 14.81 -32.64 23.81
CA ASP A 103 15.29 -33.54 22.74
C ASP A 103 16.84 -33.64 22.71
N SER A 104 17.56 -32.51 22.80
CA SER A 104 19.02 -32.50 22.72
C SER A 104 19.68 -31.21 23.25
N SER A 105 19.86 -31.14 24.58
CA SER A 105 20.46 -29.99 25.27
C SER A 105 21.83 -29.57 24.71
N GLU A 106 22.79 -30.50 24.57
CA GLU A 106 24.13 -30.22 24.01
C GLU A 106 24.07 -29.57 22.63
N LYS A 107 23.18 -30.07 21.76
CA LYS A 107 23.04 -29.58 20.38
C LYS A 107 22.43 -28.18 20.37
N VAL A 108 21.44 -27.94 21.21
CA VAL A 108 20.80 -26.62 21.36
C VAL A 108 21.78 -25.59 21.91
N LEU A 109 22.54 -25.92 22.96
CA LEU A 109 23.56 -25.05 23.55
C LEU A 109 24.63 -24.66 22.52
N ARG A 110 25.20 -25.64 21.80
CA ARG A 110 26.20 -25.38 20.74
C ARG A 110 25.64 -24.50 19.60
N LEU A 111 24.41 -24.76 19.14
CA LEU A 111 23.78 -23.96 18.07
C LEU A 111 23.40 -22.54 18.52
N ALA A 112 23.09 -22.35 19.79
CA ALA A 112 22.85 -21.04 20.40
C ALA A 112 24.14 -20.28 20.75
N GLY A 113 25.32 -20.86 20.54
CA GLY A 113 26.61 -20.25 20.88
C GLY A 113 26.88 -20.19 22.39
N VAL A 114 26.29 -21.10 23.18
CA VAL A 114 26.44 -21.18 24.64
C VAL A 114 27.40 -22.31 25.01
N SER A 115 28.50 -21.98 25.69
CA SER A 115 29.49 -22.94 26.19
C SER A 115 29.21 -23.34 27.64
N SER A 116 29.13 -24.65 27.91
CA SER A 116 28.85 -25.22 29.24
C SER A 116 30.03 -25.17 30.24
N VAL A 117 31.01 -24.29 30.04
CA VAL A 117 32.21 -24.17 30.89
C VAL A 117 32.04 -22.98 31.83
N SER A 118 31.77 -23.25 33.10
CA SER A 118 31.35 -22.24 34.08
C SER A 118 32.49 -21.36 34.60
N ASP A 119 33.73 -21.88 34.63
CA ASP A 119 34.75 -21.45 35.60
C ASP A 119 35.73 -20.39 35.06
N LEU A 120 35.49 -19.84 33.86
CA LEU A 120 36.34 -18.82 33.20
C LEU A 120 35.55 -17.58 32.77
N LYS A 121 34.37 -17.31 33.37
CA LYS A 121 33.53 -16.17 32.99
C LYS A 121 34.03 -14.85 33.63
N HIS A 122 34.09 -13.78 32.82
CA HIS A 122 34.12 -12.35 33.21
C HIS A 122 35.38 -11.70 33.82
N ALA A 123 36.54 -12.36 33.89
CA ALA A 123 37.76 -11.70 34.37
C ALA A 123 38.42 -10.81 33.30
N ILE A 124 38.59 -9.51 33.59
CA ILE A 124 39.59 -8.66 32.90
C ILE A 124 40.94 -8.90 33.59
N VAL A 125 41.96 -9.26 32.82
CA VAL A 125 43.30 -9.64 33.34
C VAL A 125 44.39 -8.91 32.56
N LEU A 126 45.39 -8.36 33.24
CA LEU A 126 46.55 -7.73 32.60
C LEU A 126 47.45 -8.80 31.98
N ALA A 127 48.00 -8.55 30.79
CA ALA A 127 48.76 -9.55 30.03
C ALA A 127 49.87 -10.26 30.83
N LYS A 128 50.58 -9.53 31.70
CA LYS A 128 51.59 -10.08 32.62
C LYS A 128 51.08 -11.10 33.66
N ASP A 129 49.82 -11.00 34.08
CA ASP A 129 49.27 -11.80 35.18
C ASP A 129 48.83 -13.22 34.77
N LEU A 130 48.90 -13.55 33.47
CA LEU A 130 48.52 -14.87 32.94
C LEU A 130 49.67 -15.89 32.93
N GLY A 131 50.91 -15.48 33.21
CA GLY A 131 52.07 -16.39 33.24
C GLY A 131 52.49 -16.96 31.88
N VAL A 132 52.00 -16.39 30.77
CA VAL A 132 52.36 -16.73 29.39
C VAL A 132 52.47 -15.46 28.55
N ASP A 133 53.45 -15.42 27.64
CA ASP A 133 53.61 -14.32 26.68
C ASP A 133 52.33 -14.20 25.83
N PHE A 134 51.76 -12.98 25.76
CA PHE A 134 50.51 -12.71 25.05
C PHE A 134 50.68 -11.58 24.05
N MET A 135 50.34 -11.87 22.80
CA MET A 135 50.14 -10.90 21.73
C MET A 135 48.66 -10.93 21.34
N CYS A 136 48.05 -9.78 21.09
CA CYS A 136 46.66 -9.73 20.64
C CYS A 136 46.56 -9.86 19.11
N ASP A 137 45.94 -10.94 18.62
CA ASP A 137 45.76 -11.27 17.19
C ASP A 137 45.13 -10.17 16.31
N ILE A 138 44.48 -9.16 16.90
CA ILE A 138 43.80 -8.07 16.18
C ILE A 138 44.70 -6.84 15.96
N CYS A 139 45.59 -6.52 16.91
CA CYS A 139 46.45 -5.33 16.84
C CYS A 139 47.96 -5.65 16.83
N CYS A 140 48.34 -6.90 17.03
CA CYS A 140 49.71 -7.40 17.12
C CYS A 140 50.58 -6.71 18.19
N ASP A 141 49.94 -6.16 19.23
CA ASP A 141 50.57 -5.56 20.41
C ASP A 141 50.73 -6.64 21.51
N ASP A 142 51.88 -6.64 22.17
CA ASP A 142 52.36 -7.58 23.20
C ASP A 142 52.67 -6.90 24.54
N SER A 143 52.23 -5.65 24.73
CA SER A 143 52.49 -4.85 25.94
C SER A 143 52.04 -5.54 27.25
N PRO A 144 52.92 -5.71 28.26
CA PRO A 144 52.62 -6.50 29.46
C PRO A 144 51.57 -5.88 30.40
N ASP A 145 51.37 -4.57 30.33
CA ASP A 145 50.34 -3.82 31.08
C ASP A 145 48.99 -3.72 30.33
N MET A 146 48.83 -4.41 29.21
CA MET A 146 47.60 -4.46 28.43
C MET A 146 46.48 -5.19 29.19
N GLU A 147 45.31 -4.54 29.36
CA GLU A 147 44.09 -5.22 29.80
C GLU A 147 43.56 -6.17 28.72
N THR A 148 43.21 -7.39 29.12
CA THR A 148 42.72 -8.46 28.22
C THR A 148 41.45 -9.10 28.75
N ILE A 149 40.64 -9.66 27.85
CA ILE A 149 39.34 -10.27 28.17
C ILE A 149 39.06 -11.47 27.27
N SER A 150 38.38 -12.48 27.81
CA SER A 150 37.91 -13.66 27.08
C SER A 150 36.46 -13.99 27.45
N VAL A 151 35.67 -14.39 26.45
CA VAL A 151 34.34 -14.99 26.67
C VAL A 151 34.44 -16.52 26.78
N SER A 152 33.33 -17.19 27.06
CA SER A 152 33.22 -18.64 27.37
C SER A 152 33.71 -19.62 26.27
N CYS A 153 34.25 -19.12 25.16
CA CYS A 153 35.01 -19.89 24.17
C CYS A 153 36.51 -20.03 24.49
N GLY A 154 37.06 -19.26 25.43
CA GLY A 154 38.49 -19.23 25.76
C GLY A 154 39.37 -18.35 24.85
N HIS A 155 38.88 -17.90 23.69
CA HIS A 155 39.58 -16.90 22.87
C HIS A 155 39.68 -15.57 23.63
N ARG A 156 40.88 -14.97 23.63
CA ARG A 156 41.25 -13.82 24.47
C ARG A 156 41.86 -12.71 23.63
N PHE A 157 41.37 -11.49 23.82
CA PHE A 157 41.80 -10.30 23.08
C PHE A 157 42.12 -9.15 24.02
N CYS A 158 42.82 -8.12 23.53
CA CYS A 158 42.99 -6.88 24.27
C CYS A 158 41.66 -6.13 24.41
N ARG A 159 41.45 -5.45 25.55
CA ARG A 159 40.20 -4.74 25.83
C ARG A 159 39.87 -3.69 24.76
N THR A 160 40.87 -2.97 24.26
CA THR A 160 40.68 -1.90 23.27
C THR A 160 40.11 -2.41 21.94
N CYS A 161 40.70 -3.46 21.36
CA CYS A 161 40.16 -4.08 20.14
C CYS A 161 38.79 -4.73 20.37
N TYR A 162 38.59 -5.35 21.54
CA TYR A 162 37.32 -6.01 21.87
C TYR A 162 36.18 -4.99 22.07
N THR A 163 36.45 -3.88 22.76
CA THR A 163 35.56 -2.71 22.84
C THR A 163 35.29 -2.12 21.45
N HIS A 164 36.31 -1.89 20.63
CA HIS A 164 36.11 -1.35 19.27
C HIS A 164 35.20 -2.25 18.42
N TYR A 165 35.42 -3.57 18.45
CA TYR A 165 34.56 -4.54 17.77
C TYR A 165 33.10 -4.47 18.24
N VAL A 166 32.88 -4.52 19.57
CA VAL A 166 31.52 -4.51 20.15
C VAL A 166 30.82 -3.17 19.89
N VAL A 167 31.52 -2.04 20.05
CA VAL A 167 31.00 -0.69 19.70
C VAL A 167 30.64 -0.61 18.22
N GLN A 168 31.46 -1.17 17.32
CA GLN A 168 31.16 -1.18 15.88
C GLN A 168 29.88 -1.98 15.57
N LYS A 169 29.75 -3.19 16.13
CA LYS A 169 28.54 -4.02 15.96
C LYS A 169 27.26 -3.32 16.43
N ILE A 170 27.33 -2.62 17.57
CA ILE A 170 26.19 -1.92 18.17
C ILE A 170 25.87 -0.60 17.46
N ARG A 171 26.90 0.22 17.15
CA ARG A 171 26.71 1.58 16.63
C ARG A 171 26.49 1.62 15.12
N GLU A 172 27.28 0.86 14.34
CA GLU A 172 27.27 0.87 12.86
C GLU A 172 26.37 -0.21 12.26
N GLU A 173 26.54 -1.48 12.67
CA GLU A 173 25.77 -2.60 12.10
C GLU A 173 24.37 -2.75 12.73
N GLY A 174 24.17 -2.25 13.96
CA GLY A 174 22.90 -2.33 14.69
C GLY A 174 22.56 -3.74 15.21
N GLU A 175 23.54 -4.64 15.29
CA GLU A 175 23.34 -6.03 15.71
C GLU A 175 23.39 -6.16 17.24
N SER A 176 22.30 -6.65 17.84
CA SER A 176 22.17 -6.85 19.30
C SER A 176 21.84 -8.29 19.71
N ARG A 177 21.37 -9.13 18.78
CA ARG A 177 20.90 -10.51 19.04
C ARG A 177 22.05 -11.51 19.03
N ARG A 178 23.05 -11.31 18.16
CA ARG A 178 24.16 -12.25 17.90
C ARG A 178 25.50 -11.53 17.68
N ILE A 179 25.93 -10.72 18.64
CA ILE A 179 27.34 -10.31 18.71
C ILE A 179 28.16 -11.58 19.02
N GLN A 180 28.97 -12.04 18.07
CA GLN A 180 29.78 -13.26 18.19
C GLN A 180 31.20 -12.93 18.66
N CYS A 181 31.96 -13.96 19.03
CA CYS A 181 33.39 -13.85 19.23
C CYS A 181 34.09 -13.37 17.94
N PRO A 182 35.07 -12.43 17.99
CA PRO A 182 35.83 -11.99 16.83
C PRO A 182 36.71 -13.09 16.18
N GLN A 183 36.96 -14.20 16.88
CA GLN A 183 37.79 -15.28 16.36
C GLN A 183 37.10 -15.97 15.17
N ASN A 184 37.86 -16.18 14.09
CA ASN A 184 37.35 -16.85 12.90
C ASN A 184 36.74 -18.24 13.25
N ASP A 185 35.61 -18.55 12.60
CA ASP A 185 34.78 -19.74 12.84
C ASP A 185 34.22 -19.93 14.28
N CYS A 186 34.34 -18.94 15.18
CA CYS A 186 33.83 -19.04 16.54
C CYS A 186 32.38 -18.53 16.69
N ALA A 187 31.42 -19.46 16.71
CA ALA A 187 29.99 -19.14 16.82
C ALA A 187 29.47 -18.72 18.21
N VAL A 188 30.34 -18.62 19.23
CA VAL A 188 29.96 -18.29 20.62
C VAL A 188 29.51 -16.83 20.72
N ILE A 189 28.40 -16.60 21.43
CA ILE A 189 27.79 -15.27 21.59
C ILE A 189 28.37 -14.56 22.80
N VAL A 190 28.61 -13.25 22.67
CA VAL A 190 29.03 -12.36 23.76
C VAL A 190 27.84 -12.06 24.66
N ASP A 191 27.99 -12.28 25.96
CA ASP A 191 26.93 -12.08 26.95
C ASP A 191 26.76 -10.61 27.37
N GLU A 192 25.60 -10.28 27.96
CA GLU A 192 25.23 -8.90 28.32
C GLU A 192 26.20 -8.26 29.34
N LYS A 193 26.72 -9.03 30.31
CA LYS A 193 27.68 -8.53 31.30
C LYS A 193 29.03 -8.22 30.66
N THR A 194 29.49 -9.08 29.75
CA THR A 194 30.70 -8.80 28.97
C THR A 194 30.53 -7.52 28.14
N VAL A 195 29.39 -7.31 27.47
CA VAL A 195 29.12 -6.05 26.74
C VAL A 195 29.13 -4.84 27.70
N GLU A 196 28.45 -4.94 28.85
CA GLU A 196 28.38 -3.87 29.86
C GLU A 196 29.75 -3.48 30.45
N LEU A 197 30.70 -4.42 30.56
CA LEU A 197 32.08 -4.15 31.01
C LEU A 197 32.98 -3.50 29.93
N LEU A 198 32.58 -3.55 28.66
CA LEU A 198 33.40 -3.13 27.52
C LEU A 198 33.05 -1.75 26.97
N VAL A 199 31.78 -1.36 27.02
CA VAL A 199 31.27 -0.19 26.29
C VAL A 199 30.96 0.99 27.22
N ASP A 200 30.98 2.19 26.66
CA ASP A 200 30.51 3.41 27.30
C ASP A 200 29.00 3.38 27.59
N HIS A 201 28.55 4.25 28.51
CA HIS A 201 27.15 4.32 28.94
C HIS A 201 26.18 4.53 27.77
N ASP A 202 26.51 5.41 26.81
CA ASP A 202 25.64 5.72 25.68
C ASP A 202 25.51 4.54 24.71
N THR A 203 26.61 3.80 24.47
CA THR A 203 26.58 2.54 23.71
C THR A 203 25.81 1.46 24.46
N ASN A 204 25.91 1.37 25.79
CA ASN A 204 25.13 0.43 26.60
C ASN A 204 23.61 0.75 26.50
N LEU A 205 23.23 2.02 26.61
CA LEU A 205 21.85 2.47 26.38
C LEU A 205 21.35 2.06 24.98
N LYS A 206 22.10 2.35 23.92
CA LYS A 206 21.74 1.93 22.54
C LYS A 206 21.67 0.40 22.40
N TYR A 207 22.57 -0.36 23.02
CA TYR A 207 22.51 -1.82 23.02
C TYR A 207 21.23 -2.34 23.68
N ARG A 208 20.83 -1.75 24.82
CA ARG A 208 19.64 -2.13 25.56
C ARG A 208 18.34 -1.66 24.91
N GLU A 209 18.36 -0.52 24.20
CA GLU A 209 17.29 -0.10 23.29
C GLU A 209 17.09 -1.16 22.18
N LEU A 210 18.18 -1.57 21.51
CA LEU A 210 18.15 -2.60 20.48
C LEU A 210 17.71 -3.97 21.04
N LEU A 211 18.11 -4.37 22.24
CA LEU A 211 17.62 -5.60 22.89
C LEU A 211 16.12 -5.52 23.17
N ASN A 212 15.65 -4.45 23.81
CA ASN A 212 14.21 -4.19 24.04
C ASN A 212 13.43 -4.23 22.72
N ARG A 213 13.97 -3.60 21.67
CA ARG A 213 13.37 -3.59 20.34
C ARG A 213 13.15 -5.00 19.83
N THR A 214 14.17 -5.86 19.92
CA THR A 214 14.07 -7.25 19.47
C THR A 214 13.14 -8.13 20.32
N PHE A 215 13.00 -7.86 21.62
CA PHE A 215 12.02 -8.53 22.49
C PHE A 215 10.57 -8.20 22.10
N VAL A 216 10.29 -6.94 21.73
CA VAL A 216 8.97 -6.51 21.26
C VAL A 216 8.71 -7.01 19.83
N ASP A 217 9.68 -6.88 18.92
CA ASP A 217 9.56 -7.33 17.52
C ASP A 217 9.38 -8.86 17.38
N ASP A 218 9.76 -9.64 18.40
CA ASP A 218 9.60 -11.11 18.45
C ASP A 218 8.28 -11.58 19.11
N ASN A 219 7.49 -10.68 19.71
CA ASN A 219 6.30 -11.05 20.50
C ASN A 219 5.02 -10.50 19.87
N ASP A 220 4.15 -11.39 19.36
CA ASP A 220 2.88 -11.05 18.69
C ASP A 220 1.94 -10.16 19.53
N PHE A 221 2.07 -10.17 20.87
CA PHE A 221 1.24 -9.40 21.81
C PHE A 221 1.87 -8.06 22.25
N LEU A 222 3.06 -7.71 21.75
CA LEU A 222 3.72 -6.42 21.98
C LEU A 222 3.89 -5.65 20.67
N ARG A 223 3.88 -4.31 20.73
CA ARG A 223 4.24 -3.45 19.59
C ARG A 223 4.74 -2.09 20.03
N TRP A 224 5.76 -1.57 19.35
CA TRP A 224 6.21 -0.19 19.52
C TRP A 224 5.15 0.83 19.09
N CYS A 225 5.12 1.98 19.77
CA CYS A 225 4.43 3.15 19.26
C CYS A 225 5.06 3.60 17.93
N PRO A 226 4.29 3.96 16.89
CA PRO A 226 4.83 4.43 15.62
C PRO A 226 5.24 5.92 15.63
N ALA A 227 5.02 6.64 16.73
CA ALA A 227 5.46 8.03 16.86
C ALA A 227 7.00 8.13 16.90
N PRO A 228 7.59 9.18 16.28
CA PRO A 228 9.03 9.42 16.40
C PRO A 228 9.43 9.62 17.87
N ASP A 229 10.65 9.21 18.19
CA ASP A 229 11.30 9.40 19.50
C ASP A 229 10.51 8.85 20.72
N CYS A 230 9.62 7.88 20.48
CA CYS A 230 8.73 7.31 21.50
C CYS A 230 9.20 5.94 22.03
N GLU A 231 9.79 5.90 23.22
CA GLU A 231 10.27 4.67 23.90
C GLU A 231 9.16 3.77 24.49
N TYR A 232 7.89 3.96 24.14
CA TYR A 232 6.78 3.19 24.71
C TYR A 232 6.33 2.06 23.78
N ALA A 233 6.20 0.86 24.35
CA ALA A 233 5.54 -0.28 23.72
C ALA A 233 4.14 -0.47 24.30
N VAL A 234 3.21 -0.95 23.48
CA VAL A 234 1.85 -1.35 23.90
C VAL A 234 1.76 -2.87 23.91
N GLU A 235 1.17 -3.41 24.97
CA GLU A 235 0.74 -4.81 25.08
C GLU A 235 -0.76 -4.89 24.82
N CYS A 236 -1.21 -5.78 23.94
CA CYS A 236 -2.63 -6.01 23.69
C CYS A 236 -2.92 -7.49 23.43
N SER A 237 -3.89 -8.05 24.14
CA SER A 237 -4.20 -9.49 24.13
C SER A 237 -5.02 -9.96 22.91
N VAL A 238 -5.16 -9.13 21.87
CA VAL A 238 -5.96 -9.44 20.68
C VAL A 238 -5.11 -10.24 19.68
N PRO A 239 -5.45 -11.51 19.38
CA PRO A 239 -4.66 -12.32 18.46
C PRO A 239 -4.86 -11.90 17.01
N SER A 240 -3.84 -12.13 16.18
CA SER A 240 -3.87 -11.82 14.74
C SER A 240 -5.04 -12.43 13.95
N THR A 241 -5.66 -13.50 14.48
CA THR A 241 -6.87 -14.13 13.91
C THR A 241 -8.14 -13.29 14.08
N SER A 242 -8.22 -12.40 15.07
CA SER A 242 -9.40 -11.55 15.34
C SER A 242 -9.40 -10.24 14.55
N LEU A 243 -8.36 -9.96 13.76
CA LEU A 243 -8.20 -8.70 13.00
C LEU A 243 -9.17 -8.55 11.80
N THR A 244 -10.06 -9.53 11.59
CA THR A 244 -11.17 -9.50 10.64
C THR A 244 -12.49 -9.03 11.25
N SER A 245 -12.68 -9.18 12.56
CA SER A 245 -13.91 -8.78 13.29
C SER A 245 -13.67 -7.67 14.31
N ILE A 246 -12.43 -7.47 14.77
CA ILE A 246 -12.04 -6.43 15.73
C ILE A 246 -10.95 -5.55 15.12
N VAL A 247 -11.06 -4.23 15.32
CA VAL A 247 -10.03 -3.24 14.98
C VAL A 247 -9.39 -2.73 16.28
N PRO A 248 -8.28 -3.32 16.73
CA PRO A 248 -7.65 -2.96 18.01
C PRO A 248 -6.88 -1.64 17.87
N THR A 249 -7.57 -0.51 17.91
CA THR A 249 -6.95 0.81 18.08
C THR A 249 -6.55 1.00 19.55
N VAL A 250 -5.29 1.36 19.78
CA VAL A 250 -4.70 1.61 21.10
C VAL A 250 -4.15 3.03 21.16
N GLU A 251 -4.07 3.61 22.37
CA GLU A 251 -3.51 4.94 22.60
C GLU A 251 -2.23 4.85 23.43
N CYS A 252 -1.17 5.49 22.95
CA CYS A 252 0.09 5.58 23.67
C CYS A 252 0.10 6.77 24.65
N LYS A 253 1.01 6.75 25.64
CA LYS A 253 1.22 7.87 26.58
C LYS A 253 1.67 9.18 25.92
N CYS A 254 2.11 9.14 24.66
CA CYS A 254 2.36 10.32 23.83
C CYS A 254 1.12 10.79 23.01
N SER A 255 -0.09 10.32 23.37
CA SER A 255 -1.36 10.56 22.66
C SER A 255 -1.42 10.10 21.19
N CYS A 256 -0.41 9.36 20.71
CA CYS A 256 -0.47 8.68 19.42
C CYS A 256 -1.48 7.51 19.48
N ARG A 257 -2.51 7.56 18.62
CA ARG A 257 -3.55 6.53 18.49
C ARG A 257 -3.36 5.74 17.19
N PHE A 258 -3.09 4.44 17.30
CA PHE A 258 -2.74 3.58 16.17
C PHE A 258 -3.37 2.19 16.29
N CYS A 259 -3.51 1.47 15.17
CA CYS A 259 -3.99 0.10 15.18
C CYS A 259 -2.87 -0.87 15.58
N PHE A 260 -3.03 -1.53 16.73
CA PHE A 260 -2.15 -2.60 17.19
C PHE A 260 -2.03 -3.74 16.16
N GLY A 261 -3.09 -4.03 15.40
CA GLY A 261 -3.10 -5.08 14.38
C GLY A 261 -2.16 -4.79 13.20
N CYS A 262 -2.26 -3.61 12.58
CA CYS A 262 -1.53 -3.31 11.34
C CYS A 262 -0.35 -2.33 11.47
N GLY A 263 -0.25 -1.58 12.58
CA GLY A 263 0.79 -0.57 12.81
C GLY A 263 0.56 0.80 12.13
N LEU A 264 -0.57 0.98 11.45
CA LEU A 264 -0.99 2.28 10.86
C LEU A 264 -1.80 3.10 11.88
N ASP A 265 -2.03 4.37 11.57
CA ASP A 265 -2.94 5.29 12.30
C ASP A 265 -4.32 4.66 12.60
N ASP A 266 -5.03 5.23 13.58
CA ASP A 266 -6.43 4.88 13.85
C ASP A 266 -7.27 4.81 12.57
N HIS A 267 -7.84 3.63 12.34
CA HIS A 267 -8.59 3.31 11.13
C HIS A 267 -9.97 2.69 11.40
N GLN A 268 -10.52 2.88 12.60
CA GLN A 268 -11.88 2.45 12.92
C GLN A 268 -12.93 3.21 12.06
N PRO A 269 -13.94 2.51 11.50
CA PRO A 269 -14.28 1.10 11.71
C PRO A 269 -13.68 0.12 10.68
N CYS A 270 -12.89 0.58 9.71
CA CYS A 270 -12.43 -0.24 8.59
C CYS A 270 -11.44 -1.33 9.06
N ILE A 271 -11.67 -2.60 8.71
CA ILE A 271 -10.81 -3.71 9.17
C ILE A 271 -9.43 -3.71 8.50
N CYS A 272 -8.41 -4.25 9.19
CA CYS A 272 -7.00 -4.18 8.80
C CYS A 272 -6.72 -4.62 7.36
N VAL A 273 -7.45 -5.62 6.85
CA VAL A 273 -7.25 -6.13 5.48
C VAL A 273 -7.90 -5.23 4.43
N LEU A 274 -9.05 -4.62 4.72
CA LEU A 274 -9.68 -3.66 3.82
C LEU A 274 -8.87 -2.37 3.75
N VAL A 275 -8.27 -1.92 4.86
CA VAL A 275 -7.29 -0.81 4.87
C VAL A 275 -6.10 -1.10 3.96
N LYS A 276 -5.49 -2.29 4.07
CA LYS A 276 -4.37 -2.68 3.17
C LYS A 276 -4.80 -2.76 1.70
N LYS A 277 -5.99 -3.31 1.40
CA LYS A 277 -6.54 -3.33 0.03
C LYS A 277 -6.85 -1.92 -0.49
N TRP A 278 -7.34 -1.01 0.35
CA TRP A 278 -7.65 0.37 -0.02
C TRP A 278 -6.39 1.18 -0.31
N LEU A 279 -5.37 1.08 0.55
CA LEU A 279 -4.09 1.76 0.35
C LEU A 279 -3.36 1.23 -0.88
N GLN A 280 -3.32 -0.08 -1.10
CA GLN A 280 -2.81 -0.67 -2.35
C GLN A 280 -3.59 -0.14 -3.56
N LYS A 281 -4.93 -0.10 -3.50
CA LYS A 281 -5.75 0.43 -4.60
C LYS A 281 -5.49 1.92 -4.86
N CYS A 282 -5.21 2.71 -3.83
CA CYS A 282 -4.76 4.09 -4.00
C CYS A 282 -3.36 4.15 -4.65
N GLU A 283 -2.41 3.31 -4.20
CA GLU A 283 -1.08 3.18 -4.81
C GLU A 283 -1.12 2.63 -6.25
N ASP A 284 -2.18 1.93 -6.64
CA ASP A 284 -2.42 1.43 -8.00
C ASP A 284 -3.16 2.47 -8.89
N ASP A 285 -4.24 3.12 -8.42
CA ASP A 285 -5.14 3.96 -9.23
C ASP A 285 -4.95 5.50 -9.13
N SER A 286 -4.17 6.02 -8.17
CA SER A 286 -4.00 7.47 -7.94
C SER A 286 -3.52 8.35 -9.12
N GLU A 287 -3.07 7.82 -10.26
CA GLU A 287 -2.89 8.66 -11.47
C GLU A 287 -4.23 9.20 -11.98
N THR A 288 -5.25 8.34 -11.98
CA THR A 288 -6.61 8.66 -12.39
C THR A 288 -7.31 9.54 -11.35
N ALA A 289 -6.97 9.36 -10.07
CA ALA A 289 -7.66 10.00 -8.96
C ALA A 289 -7.10 11.40 -8.61
N ASN A 290 -5.77 11.56 -8.57
CA ASN A 290 -5.13 12.86 -8.31
C ASN A 290 -5.41 13.88 -9.42
N TRP A 291 -5.72 13.44 -10.65
CA TRP A 291 -6.08 14.32 -11.76
C TRP A 291 -7.44 15.02 -11.59
N ILE A 292 -8.27 14.56 -10.65
CA ILE A 292 -9.63 15.06 -10.41
C ILE A 292 -9.71 15.93 -9.14
N SER A 293 -8.85 15.67 -8.14
CA SER A 293 -8.87 16.38 -6.85
C SER A 293 -8.01 17.65 -6.86
N ALA A 294 -8.41 18.65 -7.64
CA ALA A 294 -7.86 20.00 -7.51
C ALA A 294 -8.38 20.66 -6.22
N HIS A 295 -7.51 21.35 -5.47
CA HIS A 295 -7.87 22.08 -4.24
C HIS A 295 -8.77 23.31 -4.48
N THR A 296 -9.05 23.64 -5.75
CA THR A 296 -10.00 24.67 -6.18
C THR A 296 -11.15 24.04 -6.97
N LYS A 297 -12.40 24.41 -6.63
CA LYS A 297 -13.62 24.00 -7.34
C LYS A 297 -14.41 25.23 -7.80
N GLU A 298 -15.17 25.12 -8.89
CA GLU A 298 -16.06 26.20 -9.33
C GLU A 298 -17.37 26.21 -8.52
N CYS A 299 -17.87 27.40 -8.20
CA CYS A 299 -19.21 27.55 -7.64
C CYS A 299 -20.28 27.13 -8.68
N PRO A 300 -21.17 26.16 -8.39
CA PRO A 300 -22.15 25.65 -9.36
C PRO A 300 -23.22 26.67 -9.78
N LYS A 301 -23.30 27.83 -9.11
CA LYS A 301 -24.28 28.90 -9.39
C LYS A 301 -23.68 30.13 -10.08
N CYS A 302 -22.35 30.30 -10.07
CA CYS A 302 -21.71 31.50 -10.65
C CYS A 302 -20.31 31.29 -11.25
N HIS A 303 -19.83 30.04 -11.34
CA HIS A 303 -18.54 29.63 -11.93
C HIS A 303 -17.29 30.35 -11.40
N SER A 304 -17.41 31.05 -10.27
CA SER A 304 -16.28 31.66 -9.61
C SER A 304 -15.51 30.58 -8.85
N THR A 305 -14.19 30.56 -9.01
CA THR A 305 -13.30 29.60 -8.33
C THR A 305 -13.32 29.82 -6.83
N ILE A 306 -13.50 28.72 -6.09
CA ILE A 306 -13.44 28.64 -4.62
C ILE A 306 -12.26 27.75 -4.28
N GLU A 307 -11.37 28.26 -3.44
CA GLU A 307 -10.26 27.52 -2.82
C GLU A 307 -10.68 27.06 -1.42
N LYS A 308 -10.31 25.84 -1.02
CA LYS A 308 -10.67 25.31 0.30
C LYS A 308 -9.74 25.85 1.39
N ASN A 309 -10.20 26.87 2.11
CA ASN A 309 -9.45 27.59 3.15
C ASN A 309 -9.78 27.18 4.60
N GLY A 310 -10.50 26.07 4.78
CA GLY A 310 -10.96 25.54 6.07
C GLY A 310 -11.16 24.02 6.02
N GLY A 311 -11.30 23.39 7.19
CA GLY A 311 -11.64 21.99 7.32
C GLY A 311 -13.09 21.69 6.96
N CYS A 312 -14.00 22.64 7.19
CA CYS A 312 -15.41 22.53 6.87
C CYS A 312 -15.65 22.33 5.36
N ASN A 313 -16.59 21.44 5.02
CA ASN A 313 -17.00 21.19 3.63
C ASN A 313 -18.18 22.07 3.17
N HIS A 314 -18.78 22.86 4.07
CA HIS A 314 -19.85 23.81 3.73
C HIS A 314 -19.28 25.08 3.08
N MET A 315 -19.02 25.01 1.77
CA MET A 315 -18.38 26.09 1.00
C MET A 315 -19.37 27.24 0.68
N THR A 316 -19.21 28.38 1.36
CA THR A 316 -19.99 29.60 1.09
C THR A 316 -19.37 30.39 -0.07
N CYS A 317 -20.19 30.84 -1.03
CA CYS A 317 -19.71 31.65 -2.15
C CYS A 317 -19.94 33.14 -1.90
N ARG A 318 -18.89 33.96 -2.01
CA ARG A 318 -18.94 35.43 -1.83
C ARG A 318 -19.92 36.18 -2.75
N LYS A 319 -20.46 35.52 -3.78
CA LYS A 319 -21.48 36.06 -4.71
C LYS A 319 -22.86 35.40 -4.58
N CYS A 320 -22.98 34.30 -3.83
CA CYS A 320 -24.15 33.42 -3.87
C CYS A 320 -24.33 32.68 -2.53
N PRO A 321 -25.44 32.92 -1.78
CA PRO A 321 -25.86 31.95 -0.77
C PRO A 321 -26.23 30.62 -1.43
N TRP A 322 -25.97 29.54 -0.70
CA TRP A 322 -26.24 28.14 -1.03
C TRP A 322 -27.06 27.54 0.12
N SER A 323 -28.01 26.64 -0.15
CA SER A 323 -29.18 26.49 0.74
C SER A 323 -29.76 25.08 0.88
N GLU A 324 -29.23 24.07 0.19
CA GLU A 324 -29.85 22.74 0.14
C GLU A 324 -28.84 21.61 0.42
N HIS A 325 -28.67 21.31 1.71
CA HIS A 325 -28.13 20.05 2.22
C HIS A 325 -28.95 19.65 3.47
N GLY A 326 -29.21 18.36 3.67
CA GLY A 326 -29.88 17.86 4.89
C GLY A 326 -31.39 17.61 4.81
N THR A 327 -32.02 17.68 3.64
CA THR A 327 -33.38 17.13 3.47
C THR A 327 -33.33 15.62 3.28
N SER A 328 -34.29 14.87 3.84
CA SER A 328 -34.34 13.38 3.79
C SER A 328 -34.29 12.81 2.35
N TRP A 329 -34.74 13.59 1.37
CA TRP A 329 -34.69 13.29 -0.06
C TRP A 329 -33.26 13.34 -0.68
N TYR A 330 -32.35 14.18 -0.17
CA TYR A 330 -31.06 14.44 -0.82
C TYR A 330 -29.89 13.82 -0.04
N THR A 331 -29.33 12.74 -0.59
CA THR A 331 -28.28 11.95 0.07
C THR A 331 -26.98 11.98 -0.72
N CYS A 332 -25.95 12.64 -0.19
CA CYS A 332 -24.67 12.88 -0.88
C CYS A 332 -23.62 11.77 -0.67
N ASN A 333 -23.67 11.00 0.42
CA ASN A 333 -22.66 9.99 0.74
C ASN A 333 -22.82 8.69 -0.07
N ARG A 334 -24.06 8.26 -0.29
CA ARG A 334 -24.42 7.03 -1.04
C ARG A 334 -24.06 7.11 -2.52
N TYR A 335 -23.78 5.97 -3.15
CA TYR A 335 -23.61 5.83 -4.61
C TYR A 335 -24.84 5.16 -5.22
N ASP A 336 -25.60 5.89 -6.04
CA ASP A 336 -26.74 5.34 -6.80
C ASP A 336 -26.25 4.69 -8.10
N GLU A 337 -26.67 3.45 -8.37
CA GLU A 337 -26.21 2.64 -9.51
C GLU A 337 -27.16 2.74 -10.73
N LYS A 338 -28.10 3.71 -10.71
CA LYS A 338 -29.08 4.00 -11.77
C LYS A 338 -28.51 4.65 -13.03
N SER A 339 -27.68 3.88 -13.75
CA SER A 339 -27.42 4.03 -15.19
C SER A 339 -27.08 2.70 -15.86
N SER A 340 -27.37 1.57 -15.18
CA SER A 340 -26.78 0.25 -15.44
C SER A 340 -27.63 -0.70 -16.27
N GLU A 341 -28.85 -0.33 -16.67
CA GLU A 341 -29.75 -1.20 -17.45
C GLU A 341 -29.25 -1.46 -18.89
N GLU A 342 -28.31 -0.64 -19.39
CA GLU A 342 -27.61 -0.83 -20.66
C GLU A 342 -26.24 -1.54 -20.52
N ALA A 343 -25.83 -1.96 -19.31
CA ALA A 343 -24.49 -2.48 -19.02
C ALA A 343 -24.24 -3.94 -19.46
N ARG A 344 -24.53 -4.27 -20.72
CA ARG A 344 -24.29 -5.60 -21.31
C ARG A 344 -22.85 -5.83 -21.78
N ASP A 345 -22.05 -4.76 -21.93
CA ASP A 345 -20.66 -4.83 -22.38
C ASP A 345 -19.66 -4.78 -21.23
N SER A 346 -18.59 -5.58 -21.34
CA SER A 346 -17.48 -5.62 -20.38
C SER A 346 -16.74 -4.29 -20.24
N GLN A 347 -16.79 -3.45 -21.28
CA GLN A 347 -16.24 -2.08 -21.27
C GLN A 347 -17.10 -1.11 -20.43
N THR A 348 -18.39 -1.38 -20.26
CA THR A 348 -19.26 -0.59 -19.37
C THR A 348 -19.01 -0.97 -17.91
N GLN A 349 -18.83 -2.26 -17.62
CA GLN A 349 -18.51 -2.75 -16.27
C GLN A 349 -17.16 -2.19 -15.73
N SER A 350 -16.15 -2.00 -16.60
CA SER A 350 -14.88 -1.37 -16.21
C SER A 350 -14.97 0.15 -15.99
N ARG A 351 -16.04 0.80 -16.48
CA ARG A 351 -16.30 2.22 -16.21
C ARG A 351 -17.09 2.43 -14.93
N ALA A 352 -18.17 1.68 -14.73
CA ALA A 352 -18.99 1.74 -13.52
C ALA A 352 -18.17 1.44 -12.24
N SER A 353 -17.19 0.52 -12.31
CA SER A 353 -16.30 0.22 -11.19
C SER A 353 -15.25 1.31 -10.92
N LEU A 354 -14.81 2.04 -11.95
CA LEU A 354 -13.96 3.22 -11.80
C LEU A 354 -14.74 4.43 -11.26
N GLU A 355 -15.96 4.64 -11.75
CA GLU A 355 -16.86 5.72 -11.31
C GLU A 355 -17.26 5.51 -9.84
N ARG A 356 -17.59 4.27 -9.42
CA ARG A 356 -17.77 3.91 -8.01
C ARG A 356 -16.50 4.15 -7.19
N TYR A 357 -15.31 3.75 -7.66
CA TYR A 357 -14.05 4.03 -6.94
C TYR A 357 -13.82 5.54 -6.75
N LEU A 358 -14.00 6.35 -7.80
CA LEU A 358 -13.79 7.80 -7.73
C LEU A 358 -14.78 8.47 -6.77
N HIS A 359 -16.02 7.99 -6.65
CA HIS A 359 -16.99 8.48 -5.66
C HIS A 359 -16.49 8.32 -4.22
N TYR A 360 -16.02 7.12 -3.85
CA TYR A 360 -15.51 6.85 -2.51
C TYR A 360 -14.13 7.49 -2.27
N TYR A 361 -13.24 7.47 -3.26
CA TYR A 361 -11.91 8.07 -3.15
C TYR A 361 -11.95 9.58 -2.94
N ASN A 362 -12.77 10.31 -3.70
CA ASN A 362 -12.87 11.77 -3.54
C ASN A 362 -13.35 12.17 -2.14
N ARG A 363 -14.18 11.35 -1.49
CA ARG A 363 -14.63 11.60 -0.11
C ARG A 363 -13.56 11.22 0.92
N TYR A 364 -12.92 10.05 0.77
CA TYR A 364 -11.74 9.66 1.57
C TYR A 364 -10.68 10.77 1.58
N ALA A 365 -10.22 11.21 0.41
CA ALA A 365 -9.18 12.23 0.28
C ALA A 365 -9.62 13.61 0.79
N ASN A 366 -10.90 13.96 0.61
CA ASN A 366 -11.46 15.22 1.12
C ASN A 366 -11.52 15.27 2.66
N HIS A 367 -11.91 14.16 3.33
CA HIS A 367 -11.86 14.09 4.80
C HIS A 367 -10.42 14.03 5.33
N GLU A 368 -9.49 13.41 4.59
CA GLU A 368 -8.06 13.46 4.94
C GLU A 368 -7.48 14.89 4.85
N GLN A 369 -7.84 15.66 3.81
CA GLN A 369 -7.44 17.06 3.72
C GLN A 369 -8.12 17.91 4.81
N SER A 370 -9.43 17.72 5.05
CA SER A 370 -10.15 18.43 6.11
C SER A 370 -9.54 18.20 7.49
N ALA A 371 -9.17 16.96 7.84
CA ALA A 371 -8.58 16.64 9.14
C ALA A 371 -7.24 17.37 9.38
N LYS A 372 -6.43 17.56 8.32
CA LYS A 372 -5.18 18.34 8.39
C LYS A 372 -5.47 19.84 8.58
N LEU A 373 -6.47 20.38 7.89
CA LEU A 373 -6.88 21.80 8.04
C LEU A 373 -7.53 22.10 9.41
N ASP A 374 -8.24 21.14 10.01
CA ASP A 374 -8.72 21.24 11.40
C ASP A 374 -7.56 21.10 12.42
N GLN A 375 -6.49 20.38 12.09
CA GLN A 375 -5.28 20.36 12.91
C GLN A 375 -4.52 21.70 12.85
N ASP A 376 -4.50 22.38 11.69
CA ASP A 376 -4.05 23.77 11.58
C ASP A 376 -4.99 24.77 12.30
N LEU A 377 -6.27 24.43 12.46
CA LEU A 377 -7.21 25.22 13.27
C LEU A 377 -6.85 25.17 14.76
N TYR A 378 -6.16 24.13 15.25
CA TYR A 378 -5.70 24.02 16.65
C TYR A 378 -4.84 25.22 17.07
N GLN A 379 -3.84 25.60 16.26
CA GLN A 379 -2.95 26.73 16.52
C GLN A 379 -3.67 28.09 16.48
N LYS A 380 -4.75 28.19 15.70
CA LYS A 380 -5.63 29.37 15.65
C LYS A 380 -6.57 29.38 16.85
N THR A 381 -7.02 28.21 17.30
CA THR A 381 -7.84 28.02 18.48
C THR A 381 -7.07 28.39 19.75
N GLU A 382 -5.83 27.96 19.93
CA GLU A 382 -5.02 28.38 21.10
C GLU A 382 -4.90 29.91 21.22
N LYS A 383 -4.73 30.62 20.09
CA LYS A 383 -4.78 32.10 20.07
C LYS A 383 -6.18 32.66 20.36
N LYS A 384 -7.24 32.10 19.78
CA LYS A 384 -8.63 32.42 20.15
C LYS A 384 -8.89 32.19 21.65
N MET A 385 -8.24 31.20 22.28
CA MET A 385 -8.35 30.92 23.72
C MET A 385 -7.65 32.00 24.56
N GLU A 386 -6.44 32.42 24.16
CA GLU A 386 -5.71 33.54 24.79
C GLU A 386 -6.46 34.89 24.64
N GLU A 387 -7.02 35.16 23.45
CA GLU A 387 -7.84 36.34 23.16
C GLU A 387 -9.14 36.34 23.99
N MET A 388 -9.79 35.18 24.14
CA MET A 388 -11.00 35.00 24.97
C MET A 388 -10.69 35.23 26.45
N GLN A 389 -9.56 34.73 26.96
CA GLN A 389 -9.10 34.96 28.34
C GLN A 389 -8.75 36.44 28.62
N GLN A 390 -8.37 37.22 27.61
CA GLN A 390 -8.08 38.65 27.74
C GLN A 390 -9.33 39.54 27.59
N THR A 391 -10.37 39.05 26.91
CA THR A 391 -11.56 39.84 26.53
C THR A 391 -12.81 39.49 27.35
N SER A 392 -12.78 38.40 28.12
CA SER A 392 -13.88 37.94 28.96
C SER A 392 -13.37 37.29 30.25
N ASP A 393 -14.15 37.35 31.33
CA ASP A 393 -13.80 36.83 32.67
C ASP A 393 -13.77 35.28 32.76
N LEU A 394 -13.59 34.58 31.64
CA LEU A 394 -13.57 33.12 31.56
C LEU A 394 -12.24 32.55 32.03
N SER A 395 -12.30 31.57 32.92
CA SER A 395 -11.10 30.90 33.43
C SER A 395 -10.47 29.96 32.40
N TRP A 396 -9.17 29.68 32.52
CA TRP A 396 -8.42 28.81 31.61
C TRP A 396 -9.05 27.41 31.43
N ILE A 397 -9.67 26.87 32.49
CA ILE A 397 -10.40 25.59 32.48
C ILE A 397 -11.62 25.69 31.55
N GLU A 398 -12.41 26.76 31.68
CA GLU A 398 -13.65 26.96 30.93
C GLU A 398 -13.46 27.17 29.43
N VAL A 399 -12.24 27.49 29.01
CA VAL A 399 -11.87 27.74 27.61
C VAL A 399 -11.33 26.47 26.93
N GLN A 400 -10.96 25.42 27.69
CA GLN A 400 -10.49 24.13 27.14
C GLN A 400 -11.52 23.37 26.28
N PHE A 401 -12.81 23.71 26.37
CA PHE A 401 -13.85 23.06 25.55
C PHE A 401 -13.58 23.19 24.04
N LEU A 402 -12.96 24.29 23.59
CA LEU A 402 -12.61 24.49 22.17
C LEU A 402 -11.57 23.47 21.69
N LYS A 403 -10.54 23.21 22.50
CA LYS A 403 -9.53 22.17 22.27
C LYS A 403 -10.19 20.79 22.14
N LYS A 404 -11.05 20.45 23.12
CA LYS A 404 -11.83 19.19 23.13
C LYS A 404 -12.77 19.05 21.93
N ALA A 405 -13.35 20.16 21.43
CA ALA A 405 -14.19 20.19 20.24
C ALA A 405 -13.39 19.99 18.95
N VAL A 406 -12.20 20.58 18.82
CA VAL A 406 -11.28 20.32 17.70
C VAL A 406 -10.80 18.86 17.72
N ASP A 407 -10.41 18.33 18.89
CA ASP A 407 -10.00 16.93 19.05
C ASP A 407 -11.12 15.96 18.60
N VAL A 408 -12.37 16.19 19.04
CA VAL A 408 -13.53 15.39 18.60
C VAL A 408 -13.81 15.54 17.10
N THR A 409 -13.61 16.73 16.52
CA THR A 409 -13.77 16.97 15.07
C THR A 409 -12.72 16.21 14.26
N VAL A 410 -11.44 16.31 14.61
CA VAL A 410 -10.34 15.59 13.94
C VAL A 410 -10.50 14.07 14.07
N GLN A 411 -10.90 13.57 15.25
CA GLN A 411 -11.21 12.15 15.44
C GLN A 411 -12.41 11.70 14.58
N SER A 412 -13.47 12.50 14.49
CA SER A 412 -14.66 12.16 13.70
C SER A 412 -14.39 12.22 12.20
N ARG A 413 -13.61 13.19 11.71
CA ARG A 413 -13.11 13.20 10.32
C ARG A 413 -12.20 12.02 10.00
N THR A 414 -11.38 11.58 10.96
CA THR A 414 -10.55 10.39 10.81
C THR A 414 -11.42 9.13 10.69
N THR A 415 -12.45 8.97 11.53
CA THR A 415 -13.44 7.90 11.38
C THR A 415 -14.18 7.98 10.04
N LEU A 416 -14.68 9.17 9.64
CA LEU A 416 -15.39 9.38 8.36
C LEU A 416 -14.52 9.07 7.13
N LYS A 417 -13.23 9.42 7.14
CA LYS A 417 -12.27 9.01 6.11
C LYS A 417 -12.31 7.48 5.90
N TRP A 418 -12.29 6.73 7.00
CA TRP A 418 -12.26 5.27 6.95
C TRP A 418 -13.63 4.61 6.75
N THR A 419 -14.76 5.25 7.08
CA THR A 419 -16.09 4.74 6.70
C THR A 419 -16.28 4.70 5.19
N TYR A 420 -15.76 5.68 4.44
CA TYR A 420 -15.79 5.64 2.97
C TYR A 420 -14.90 4.54 2.38
N ALA A 421 -13.73 4.28 2.96
CA ALA A 421 -12.87 3.16 2.55
C ALA A 421 -13.51 1.79 2.87
N PHE A 422 -14.26 1.69 3.96
CA PHE A 422 -15.03 0.50 4.34
C PHE A 422 -16.22 0.29 3.37
N ALA A 423 -17.07 1.30 3.21
CA ALA A 423 -18.28 1.28 2.38
C ALA A 423 -18.01 0.90 0.91
N PHE A 424 -16.87 1.30 0.33
CA PHE A 424 -16.50 0.91 -1.03
C PHE A 424 -16.54 -0.62 -1.24
N TYR A 425 -16.10 -1.39 -0.23
CA TYR A 425 -16.01 -2.86 -0.24
C TYR A 425 -17.24 -3.58 0.30
N LEU A 426 -18.30 -2.86 0.71
CA LEU A 426 -19.55 -3.50 1.15
C LEU A 426 -20.46 -3.85 -0.03
N ASP A 427 -21.02 -5.05 0.02
CA ASP A 427 -22.13 -5.49 -0.84
C ASP A 427 -23.46 -4.98 -0.24
N ARG A 428 -24.37 -4.46 -1.09
CA ARG A 428 -25.62 -3.83 -0.63
C ARG A 428 -26.52 -4.84 0.12
N THR A 429 -26.81 -4.52 1.38
CA THR A 429 -27.75 -5.20 2.26
C THR A 429 -28.48 -4.18 3.15
N ASN A 430 -29.54 -4.59 3.86
CA ASN A 430 -30.23 -3.74 4.83
C ASN A 430 -29.28 -3.12 5.87
N GLN A 431 -28.23 -3.85 6.28
CA GLN A 431 -27.22 -3.35 7.22
C GLN A 431 -26.32 -2.28 6.59
N THR A 432 -26.04 -2.36 5.28
CA THR A 432 -25.31 -1.28 4.61
C THR A 432 -26.13 0.00 4.50
N GLU A 433 -27.46 -0.09 4.39
CA GLU A 433 -28.31 1.10 4.32
C GLU A 433 -28.39 1.80 5.69
N LEU A 434 -28.50 1.02 6.77
CA LEU A 434 -28.38 1.52 8.15
C LEU A 434 -27.00 2.18 8.40
N PHE A 435 -25.92 1.55 7.94
CA PHE A 435 -24.57 2.11 8.01
C PHE A 435 -24.44 3.41 7.19
N GLU A 436 -25.02 3.48 5.98
CA GLU A 436 -25.03 4.68 5.14
C GLU A 436 -25.84 5.83 5.78
N ASP A 437 -26.92 5.54 6.50
CA ASP A 437 -27.65 6.53 7.30
C ASP A 437 -26.85 7.00 8.53
N ASN A 438 -26.27 6.05 9.29
CA ASN A 438 -25.38 6.37 10.41
C ASN A 438 -24.17 7.21 9.98
N GLN A 439 -23.62 6.95 8.78
CA GLN A 439 -22.54 7.73 8.19
C GLN A 439 -22.98 9.16 7.85
N ARG A 440 -24.12 9.33 7.14
CA ARG A 440 -24.65 10.65 6.75
C ARG A 440 -24.87 11.53 7.98
N ASP A 441 -25.45 10.97 9.03
CA ASP A 441 -25.79 11.72 10.23
C ASP A 441 -24.53 12.17 10.99
N LEU A 442 -23.48 11.33 11.04
CA LEU A 442 -22.16 11.69 11.58
C LEU A 442 -21.45 12.75 10.71
N GLU A 443 -21.52 12.62 9.39
CA GLU A 443 -20.96 13.59 8.44
C GLU A 443 -21.60 14.96 8.66
N MET A 444 -22.93 15.04 8.63
CA MET A 444 -23.69 16.27 8.89
C MET A 444 -23.37 16.89 10.26
N ALA A 445 -23.30 16.08 11.32
CA ALA A 445 -22.94 16.56 12.65
C ALA A 445 -21.51 17.12 12.69
N THR A 446 -20.55 16.45 12.04
CA THR A 446 -19.15 16.86 12.00
C THR A 446 -18.94 18.16 11.22
N GLU A 447 -19.63 18.34 10.08
CA GLU A 447 -19.56 19.61 9.34
C GLU A 447 -20.19 20.77 10.11
N GLN A 448 -21.31 20.54 10.82
CA GLN A 448 -21.93 21.56 11.68
C GLN A 448 -21.01 22.01 12.83
N LEU A 449 -20.30 21.08 13.47
CA LEU A 449 -19.33 21.41 14.53
C LEU A 449 -18.12 22.17 13.96
N SER A 450 -17.59 21.72 12.81
CA SER A 450 -16.49 22.39 12.11
C SER A 450 -16.87 23.81 11.66
N GLU A 451 -18.10 24.04 11.19
CA GLU A 451 -18.61 25.38 10.86
C GLU A 451 -18.69 26.30 12.10
N LEU A 452 -19.06 25.78 13.27
CA LEU A 452 -19.07 26.55 14.52
C LEU A 452 -17.67 26.96 14.98
N LEU A 453 -16.66 26.09 14.78
CA LEU A 453 -15.27 26.36 15.16
C LEU A 453 -14.58 27.36 14.22
N GLU A 454 -14.94 27.36 12.93
CA GLU A 454 -14.42 28.30 11.92
C GLU A 454 -15.00 29.73 12.04
N LYS A 455 -16.16 29.92 12.68
CA LYS A 455 -16.78 31.24 12.85
C LYS A 455 -15.90 32.23 13.64
N PRO A 456 -16.02 33.55 13.38
CA PRO A 456 -15.38 34.58 14.18
C PRO A 456 -15.98 34.64 15.59
N LEU A 457 -15.18 35.04 16.57
CA LEU A 457 -15.66 35.25 17.94
C LEU A 457 -16.19 36.68 18.09
N GLU A 458 -17.50 36.83 18.16
CA GLU A 458 -18.16 38.09 18.52
C GLU A 458 -18.39 38.10 20.04
N PRO A 459 -17.86 39.07 20.82
CA PRO A 459 -17.87 39.03 22.29
C PRO A 459 -19.26 38.81 22.91
N GLU A 460 -20.28 39.45 22.33
CA GLU A 460 -21.68 39.39 22.75
C GLU A 460 -22.29 37.97 22.66
N LYS A 461 -21.69 37.06 21.87
CA LYS A 461 -22.22 35.73 21.57
C LYS A 461 -21.35 34.58 22.10
N ILE A 462 -20.30 34.87 22.87
CA ILE A 462 -19.37 33.85 23.39
C ILE A 462 -20.11 32.79 24.23
N SER A 463 -21.11 33.20 25.03
CA SER A 463 -21.90 32.26 25.87
C SER A 463 -22.76 31.31 25.02
N GLU A 464 -23.50 31.84 24.05
CA GLU A 464 -24.32 31.05 23.11
C GLU A 464 -23.45 30.09 22.29
N LEU A 465 -22.30 30.57 21.79
CA LEU A 465 -21.35 29.77 21.04
C LEU A 465 -20.73 28.66 21.90
N ARG A 466 -20.39 28.95 23.17
CA ARG A 466 -19.87 27.95 24.12
C ARG A 466 -20.85 26.81 24.32
N GLN A 467 -22.12 27.13 24.58
CA GLN A 467 -23.18 26.12 24.72
C GLN A 467 -23.37 25.33 23.43
N ALA A 468 -23.53 26.00 22.28
CA ALA A 468 -23.74 25.34 20.99
C ALA A 468 -22.57 24.42 20.58
N VAL A 469 -21.32 24.82 20.85
CA VAL A 469 -20.14 23.99 20.59
C VAL A 469 -20.07 22.80 21.54
N LEU A 470 -20.39 22.96 22.83
CA LEU A 470 -20.45 21.85 23.79
C LEU A 470 -21.48 20.80 23.37
N ASP A 471 -22.72 21.22 23.12
CA ASP A 471 -23.82 20.33 22.74
C ASP A 471 -23.53 19.59 21.42
N LYS A 472 -23.01 20.31 20.42
CA LYS A 472 -22.59 19.68 19.15
C LYS A 472 -21.37 18.76 19.32
N THR A 473 -20.45 19.05 20.23
CA THR A 473 -19.32 18.16 20.54
C THR A 473 -19.79 16.85 21.17
N VAL A 474 -20.74 16.92 22.11
CA VAL A 474 -21.36 15.72 22.71
C VAL A 474 -22.13 14.93 21.64
N TYR A 475 -22.94 15.59 20.82
CA TYR A 475 -23.73 14.94 19.75
C TYR A 475 -22.85 14.28 18.68
N VAL A 476 -21.79 14.95 18.21
CA VAL A 476 -20.80 14.38 17.27
C VAL A 476 -20.13 13.15 17.87
N LYS A 477 -19.68 13.24 19.13
CA LYS A 477 -19.11 12.09 19.84
C LYS A 477 -20.12 10.93 19.90
N GLN A 478 -21.36 11.19 20.29
CA GLN A 478 -22.41 10.17 20.39
C GLN A 478 -22.71 9.51 19.04
N ARG A 479 -22.86 10.27 17.95
CA ARG A 479 -23.07 9.69 16.61
C ARG A 479 -21.88 8.88 16.12
N ARG A 480 -20.64 9.28 16.46
CA ARG A 480 -19.43 8.49 16.17
C ARG A 480 -19.43 7.18 16.94
N GLU A 481 -19.73 7.21 18.23
CA GLU A 481 -19.77 6.01 19.07
C GLU A 481 -20.86 5.03 18.62
N ILE A 482 -22.07 5.52 18.26
CA ILE A 482 -23.15 4.70 17.68
C ILE A 482 -22.67 3.99 16.42
N LEU A 483 -22.09 4.72 15.46
CA LEU A 483 -21.60 4.14 14.20
C LEU A 483 -20.51 3.08 14.45
N LEU A 484 -19.58 3.33 15.38
CA LEU A 484 -18.52 2.39 15.71
C LEU A 484 -19.04 1.13 16.42
N GLU A 485 -20.03 1.26 17.31
CA GLU A 485 -20.63 0.14 18.02
C GLU A 485 -21.55 -0.72 17.14
N ASP A 486 -22.38 -0.09 16.32
CA ASP A 486 -23.23 -0.71 15.30
C ASP A 486 -22.37 -1.52 14.30
N THR A 487 -21.32 -0.90 13.76
CA THR A 487 -20.39 -1.61 12.87
C THR A 487 -19.67 -2.75 13.61
N ALA A 488 -19.21 -2.54 14.85
CA ALA A 488 -18.49 -3.59 15.60
C ALA A 488 -19.38 -4.80 15.93
N LYS A 489 -20.66 -4.61 16.27
CA LYS A 489 -21.63 -5.71 16.42
C LYS A 489 -21.82 -6.45 15.09
N GLY A 490 -22.05 -5.71 14.00
CA GLY A 490 -22.17 -6.30 12.67
C GLY A 490 -20.92 -7.02 12.13
N LEU A 491 -19.73 -6.67 12.63
CA LEU A 491 -18.46 -7.39 12.40
C LEU A 491 -18.34 -8.66 13.25
N GLN A 492 -18.89 -8.69 14.47
CA GLN A 492 -18.85 -9.83 15.38
C GLN A 492 -19.92 -10.89 15.05
N GLU A 493 -21.08 -10.45 14.55
CA GLU A 493 -22.20 -11.32 14.14
C GLU A 493 -22.09 -11.79 12.67
N GLU A 494 -21.00 -11.43 11.97
CA GLU A 494 -20.74 -11.63 10.53
C GLU A 494 -21.77 -10.99 9.57
N LEU A 495 -22.80 -10.30 10.10
CA LEU A 495 -23.92 -9.73 9.33
C LEU A 495 -23.54 -8.61 8.35
N VAL A 496 -22.52 -7.80 8.66
CA VAL A 496 -22.14 -6.62 7.85
C VAL A 496 -21.20 -6.95 6.70
N ILE A 497 -20.53 -8.11 6.70
CA ILE A 497 -19.57 -8.46 5.65
C ILE A 497 -19.71 -9.89 5.13
N GLN A 498 -20.39 -10.02 3.99
CA GLN A 498 -19.96 -10.98 2.98
C GLN A 498 -18.67 -10.46 2.33
N LEU A 499 -17.52 -10.67 2.99
CA LEU A 499 -16.22 -10.39 2.39
C LEU A 499 -16.09 -11.21 1.08
N PRO A 500 -15.63 -10.59 -0.04
CA PRO A 500 -15.29 -11.33 -1.25
C PRO A 500 -14.33 -12.48 -0.91
N ASN A 501 -14.68 -13.72 -1.28
CA ASN A 501 -14.18 -14.97 -0.68
C ASN A 501 -12.65 -15.20 -0.68
N ASP A 502 -11.86 -14.33 -1.31
CA ASP A 502 -10.40 -14.27 -1.24
C ASP A 502 -9.88 -13.80 0.15
N LEU A 503 -10.61 -14.12 1.22
CA LEU A 503 -10.37 -13.61 2.58
C LEU A 503 -10.73 -14.59 3.71
N ILE A 504 -10.99 -15.86 3.40
CA ILE A 504 -11.07 -16.92 4.43
C ILE A 504 -9.64 -17.23 4.91
N ILE A 505 -9.21 -16.53 5.97
CA ILE A 505 -8.02 -16.90 6.73
C ILE A 505 -8.35 -18.12 7.59
N ILE A 506 -7.41 -19.06 7.67
CA ILE A 506 -7.58 -20.40 8.24
C ILE A 506 -8.01 -20.33 9.72
N SER A 507 -9.29 -20.63 9.98
CA SER A 507 -9.78 -21.02 11.30
C SER A 507 -10.00 -22.53 11.33
N HIS A 508 -8.93 -23.28 11.57
CA HIS A 508 -9.01 -24.73 11.75
C HIS A 508 -7.90 -25.28 12.64
N CYS A 509 -8.04 -25.09 13.96
CA CYS A 509 -7.46 -26.03 14.94
C CYS A 509 -8.16 -25.99 16.31
N ASN A 510 -8.51 -27.20 16.79
CA ASN A 510 -8.50 -27.63 18.19
C ASN A 510 -9.47 -26.98 19.21
N ARG A 511 -10.72 -27.43 19.15
CA ARG A 511 -11.38 -28.24 20.20
C ARG A 511 -12.23 -29.30 19.45
N TYR A 512 -12.33 -30.58 19.83
CA TYR A 512 -12.31 -31.18 21.16
C TYR A 512 -11.26 -32.32 21.32
N HIS A 513 -11.13 -32.82 22.56
CA HIS A 513 -10.18 -33.86 22.98
C HIS A 513 -10.93 -35.13 23.46
N LEU A 514 -10.20 -36.25 23.68
CA LEU A 514 -10.64 -37.55 24.26
C LEU A 514 -11.35 -38.51 23.27
N SER A 515 -11.13 -39.85 23.27
CA SER A 515 -10.22 -40.68 24.10
C SER A 515 -9.87 -42.09 23.53
N LYS A 516 -8.56 -42.43 23.52
CA LYS A 516 -7.96 -43.79 23.56
C LYS A 516 -8.27 -44.74 22.34
N PRO A 517 -7.73 -45.99 22.24
CA PRO A 517 -6.39 -46.21 21.64
C PRO A 517 -6.26 -47.41 20.67
N CYS A 518 -5.07 -47.55 20.04
CA CYS A 518 -4.63 -48.68 19.17
C CYS A 518 -5.39 -48.80 17.82
N ILE A 519 -4.93 -49.46 16.75
CA ILE A 519 -3.88 -50.51 16.55
C ILE A 519 -2.86 -50.10 15.46
N GLN A 520 -1.76 -50.86 15.34
CA GLN A 520 -0.57 -50.61 14.52
C GLN A 520 -0.73 -50.70 12.98
N LEU A 521 0.13 -49.95 12.29
CA LEU A 521 0.84 -50.23 11.02
C LEU A 521 0.51 -51.52 10.24
N VAL A 522 0.08 -51.37 8.97
CA VAL A 522 0.54 -52.19 7.83
C VAL A 522 0.73 -51.29 6.60
N THR A 523 1.63 -51.67 5.68
CA THR A 523 1.87 -51.10 4.34
C THR A 523 0.68 -51.42 3.38
N VAL A 524 0.58 -51.01 2.11
CA VAL A 524 1.47 -51.19 0.93
C VAL A 524 1.18 -50.13 -0.16
N THR A 525 2.16 -49.92 -1.06
CA THR A 525 2.13 -49.10 -2.28
C THR A 525 1.11 -49.56 -3.36
N PRO A 526 0.77 -48.70 -4.36
CA PRO A 526 -0.47 -48.82 -5.14
C PRO A 526 -0.39 -49.64 -6.44
N LEU A 527 -1.52 -50.22 -6.86
CA LEU A 527 -1.68 -50.82 -8.20
C LEU A 527 -3.02 -50.48 -8.89
N LYS A 528 -2.87 -49.80 -10.04
CA LYS A 528 -3.65 -49.84 -11.30
C LYS A 528 -5.09 -50.36 -11.28
N ALA A 529 -6.00 -49.50 -11.74
CA ALA A 529 -7.40 -49.84 -12.03
C ALA A 529 -7.60 -50.84 -13.20
N LYS A 530 -8.74 -51.54 -13.18
CA LYS A 530 -9.45 -52.05 -14.36
C LYS A 530 -10.96 -52.11 -14.07
N MET A 531 -11.79 -51.89 -15.10
CA MET A 531 -13.26 -51.86 -15.00
C MET A 531 -13.92 -53.07 -15.66
N THR A 532 -14.85 -53.69 -14.96
CA THR A 532 -15.94 -54.56 -15.45
C THR A 532 -17.01 -54.54 -14.34
N ILE A 533 -18.29 -54.16 -14.52
CA ILE A 533 -19.33 -54.72 -15.42
C ILE A 533 -19.59 -56.19 -15.03
N SER A 534 -20.78 -56.63 -14.56
CA SER A 534 -22.11 -55.97 -14.42
C SER A 534 -23.05 -56.70 -13.42
N SER A 535 -24.26 -56.16 -13.19
CA SER A 535 -25.55 -56.88 -13.00
C SER A 535 -25.62 -58.11 -12.05
N SER A 536 -26.48 -58.20 -11.03
CA SER A 536 -27.93 -57.92 -10.97
C SER A 536 -28.37 -57.67 -9.49
N THR A 537 -29.62 -57.67 -8.99
CA THR A 537 -30.97 -58.06 -9.47
C THR A 537 -32.06 -57.25 -8.71
N LYS A 538 -33.35 -57.41 -9.05
CA LYS A 538 -34.51 -56.84 -8.31
C LYS A 538 -35.28 -57.89 -7.48
N LYS A 539 -35.81 -57.47 -6.32
CA LYS A 539 -37.12 -57.81 -5.69
C LYS A 539 -37.23 -56.95 -4.41
N ILE A 540 -38.23 -56.10 -4.12
CA ILE A 540 -39.71 -56.10 -4.27
C ILE A 540 -40.44 -56.92 -3.18
N VAL A 541 -41.23 -56.21 -2.36
CA VAL A 541 -42.41 -56.55 -1.48
C VAL A 541 -42.46 -55.43 -0.40
N SER A 542 -43.32 -54.39 -0.49
CA SER A 542 -44.72 -54.26 0.01
C SER A 542 -44.90 -54.54 1.51
N ALA A 543 -45.66 -53.79 2.34
CA ALA A 543 -46.50 -52.58 2.22
C ALA A 543 -46.44 -51.82 3.59
N SER A 544 -47.07 -50.68 3.91
CA SER A 544 -48.40 -50.14 3.55
C SER A 544 -48.50 -48.62 3.84
N SER A 545 -49.69 -48.02 3.67
CA SER A 545 -50.01 -46.64 4.07
C SER A 545 -51.37 -46.59 4.80
N PRO A 546 -51.68 -45.49 5.50
CA PRO A 546 -52.75 -44.65 4.95
C PRO A 546 -52.51 -43.12 5.03
N ALA A 547 -52.85 -42.47 3.91
CA ALA A 547 -53.30 -41.10 3.69
C ALA A 547 -53.14 -39.99 4.77
N THR A 548 -52.40 -38.95 4.39
CA THR A 548 -52.88 -37.55 4.41
C THR A 548 -52.64 -36.90 3.04
N LYS A 549 -53.34 -35.80 2.72
CA LYS A 549 -53.33 -35.12 1.40
C LYS A 549 -52.70 -33.70 1.48
N PRO A 550 -52.39 -33.04 0.34
CA PRO A 550 -51.11 -32.34 0.20
C PRO A 550 -51.15 -30.82 0.34
N TYR A 551 -49.97 -30.23 0.53
CA TYR A 551 -49.70 -28.82 0.25
C TYR A 551 -48.79 -28.67 -0.99
N PRO A 552 -49.10 -27.76 -1.93
CA PRO A 552 -48.25 -27.47 -3.08
C PRO A 552 -47.11 -26.49 -2.70
N GLY A 553 -45.90 -26.69 -3.27
CA GLY A 553 -44.81 -25.70 -3.14
C GLY A 553 -43.39 -26.26 -3.31
N HIS A 554 -43.17 -27.54 -3.01
CA HIS A 554 -41.81 -28.10 -2.85
C HIS A 554 -40.94 -28.24 -4.13
N ALA A 555 -41.45 -27.85 -5.30
CA ALA A 555 -40.71 -27.93 -6.57
C ALA A 555 -39.68 -26.81 -6.76
N THR A 556 -39.99 -25.58 -6.32
CA THR A 556 -39.19 -24.38 -6.66
C THR A 556 -37.93 -24.26 -5.80
N ILE A 557 -38.00 -24.65 -4.52
CA ILE A 557 -36.89 -24.52 -3.56
C ILE A 557 -35.70 -25.39 -3.98
N ILE A 558 -35.97 -26.61 -4.46
CA ILE A 558 -34.93 -27.57 -4.89
C ILE A 558 -34.16 -27.04 -6.12
N GLN A 559 -34.82 -26.27 -7.00
CA GLN A 559 -34.16 -25.66 -8.17
C GLN A 559 -33.30 -24.42 -7.84
N LEU A 560 -33.52 -23.79 -6.69
CA LEU A 560 -32.71 -22.65 -6.23
C LEU A 560 -31.43 -23.13 -5.55
N ASP A 561 -31.54 -24.13 -4.68
CA ASP A 561 -30.40 -24.79 -4.02
C ASP A 561 -29.40 -25.36 -5.05
N GLN A 562 -29.90 -26.10 -6.05
CA GLN A 562 -29.09 -26.60 -7.16
C GLN A 562 -28.32 -25.49 -7.92
N LYS A 563 -28.87 -24.27 -8.06
CA LYS A 563 -28.17 -23.14 -8.69
C LYS A 563 -27.10 -22.53 -7.80
N ALA A 564 -27.28 -22.52 -6.48
CA ALA A 564 -26.24 -22.10 -5.55
C ALA A 564 -25.05 -23.08 -5.57
N ILE A 565 -25.34 -24.38 -5.55
CA ILE A 565 -24.35 -25.46 -5.66
C ILE A 565 -23.60 -25.39 -7.01
N GLU A 566 -24.31 -25.17 -8.13
CA GLU A 566 -23.71 -24.99 -9.46
C GLU A 566 -22.78 -23.75 -9.50
N LYS A 567 -23.18 -22.64 -8.86
CA LYS A 567 -22.39 -21.40 -8.78
C LYS A 567 -21.09 -21.59 -8.00
N GLU A 568 -21.13 -22.23 -6.82
CA GLU A 568 -19.92 -22.51 -6.04
C GLU A 568 -19.05 -23.60 -6.68
N ARG A 569 -19.63 -24.59 -7.38
CA ARG A 569 -18.84 -25.54 -8.19
C ARG A 569 -18.07 -24.81 -9.30
N LEU A 570 -18.73 -23.93 -10.05
CA LEU A 570 -18.10 -23.07 -11.07
C LEU A 570 -17.02 -22.14 -10.48
N LYS A 571 -17.15 -21.71 -9.24
CA LYS A 571 -16.16 -20.88 -8.52
C LYS A 571 -14.94 -21.70 -8.12
N ALA A 572 -15.13 -22.89 -7.57
CA ALA A 572 -14.05 -23.83 -7.27
C ALA A 572 -13.31 -24.28 -8.54
N GLU A 573 -14.04 -24.56 -9.64
CA GLU A 573 -13.47 -24.83 -10.97
C GLU A 573 -12.62 -23.66 -11.47
N ARG A 574 -13.08 -22.41 -11.31
CA ARG A 574 -12.32 -21.20 -11.68
C ARG A 574 -11.06 -21.00 -10.82
N LEU A 575 -11.15 -21.22 -9.51
CA LEU A 575 -10.00 -21.10 -8.60
C LEU A 575 -8.93 -22.15 -8.94
N LYS A 576 -9.35 -23.41 -9.10
CA LYS A 576 -8.48 -24.51 -9.54
C LYS A 576 -7.82 -24.20 -10.90
N ALA A 577 -8.58 -23.69 -11.87
CA ALA A 577 -8.04 -23.28 -13.17
C ALA A 577 -7.04 -22.10 -13.05
N ALA A 578 -7.21 -21.21 -12.08
CA ALA A 578 -6.25 -20.13 -11.80
C ALA A 578 -4.95 -20.67 -11.15
N GLU A 579 -5.04 -21.64 -10.25
CA GLU A 579 -3.90 -22.35 -9.66
C GLU A 579 -3.13 -23.18 -10.69
N GLU A 580 -3.84 -23.98 -11.51
CA GLU A 580 -3.25 -24.73 -12.62
C GLU A 580 -2.55 -23.81 -13.64
N LYS A 581 -3.12 -22.63 -13.91
CA LYS A 581 -2.52 -21.58 -14.73
C LYS A 581 -1.28 -20.97 -14.06
N ARG A 582 -1.29 -20.73 -12.74
CA ARG A 582 -0.13 -20.25 -11.97
C ARG A 582 1.00 -21.28 -11.99
N ALA A 583 0.68 -22.57 -11.79
CA ALA A 583 1.63 -23.68 -11.86
C ALA A 583 2.18 -23.90 -13.29
N SER A 584 1.33 -23.80 -14.33
CA SER A 584 1.77 -23.87 -15.73
C SER A 584 2.71 -22.70 -16.07
N ASN A 585 2.41 -21.49 -15.61
CA ASN A 585 3.28 -20.32 -15.79
C ASN A 585 4.60 -20.45 -15.03
N ALA A 586 4.60 -21.03 -13.82
CA ALA A 586 5.83 -21.29 -13.06
C ALA A 586 6.73 -22.29 -13.81
N ARG A 587 6.20 -23.46 -14.20
CA ARG A 587 6.91 -24.48 -14.98
C ARG A 587 7.44 -23.92 -16.31
N PHE A 588 6.67 -23.09 -17.00
CA PHE A 588 7.10 -22.45 -18.25
C PHE A 588 8.23 -21.43 -18.02
N ASN A 589 8.23 -20.69 -16.90
CA ASN A 589 9.37 -19.84 -16.54
C ASN A 589 10.63 -20.67 -16.27
N THR A 590 10.53 -21.76 -15.50
CA THR A 590 11.66 -22.69 -15.26
C THR A 590 12.22 -23.25 -16.57
N TYR A 591 11.36 -23.65 -17.52
CA TYR A 591 11.78 -24.05 -18.86
C TYR A 591 12.55 -22.93 -19.58
N LEU A 592 11.99 -21.71 -19.65
CA LEU A 592 12.69 -20.58 -20.27
C LEU A 592 14.05 -20.30 -19.61
N ASP A 593 14.14 -20.37 -18.29
CA ASP A 593 15.37 -20.15 -17.54
C ASP A 593 16.40 -21.31 -17.67
N SER A 594 16.01 -22.47 -18.23
CA SER A 594 16.93 -23.56 -18.63
C SER A 594 17.46 -23.48 -20.07
N LEU A 595 16.93 -22.58 -20.90
CA LEU A 595 17.34 -22.44 -22.31
C LEU A 595 18.64 -21.60 -22.43
N PRO A 596 19.51 -21.89 -23.42
CA PRO A 596 20.72 -21.11 -23.66
C PRO A 596 20.42 -19.65 -24.00
N THR A 597 21.23 -18.72 -23.51
CA THR A 597 21.05 -17.28 -23.76
C THR A 597 21.10 -16.94 -25.25
N LEU A 598 20.17 -16.09 -25.69
CA LEU A 598 20.14 -15.51 -27.04
C LEU A 598 21.40 -14.66 -27.28
N ILE A 599 22.06 -14.91 -28.40
CA ILE A 599 23.24 -14.18 -28.87
C ILE A 599 23.07 -13.97 -30.39
N TYR A 600 23.33 -12.75 -30.88
CA TYR A 600 23.42 -12.48 -32.32
C TYR A 600 24.81 -12.89 -32.85
N PRO A 601 24.92 -13.42 -34.08
CA PRO A 601 26.21 -13.80 -34.67
C PRO A 601 27.22 -12.66 -34.73
N ASN A 602 28.51 -12.97 -34.57
CA ASN A 602 29.61 -12.00 -34.56
C ASN A 602 29.75 -11.14 -35.84
N PHE A 603 29.07 -11.49 -36.94
CA PHE A 603 29.03 -10.67 -38.16
C PHE A 603 28.00 -9.53 -38.12
N TYR A 604 27.15 -9.46 -37.08
CA TYR A 604 26.22 -8.35 -36.92
C TYR A 604 26.96 -7.08 -36.51
N GLN A 605 26.89 -6.05 -37.34
CA GLN A 605 27.41 -4.74 -36.97
C GLN A 605 26.41 -4.03 -36.05
N VAL A 606 26.85 -3.65 -34.85
CA VAL A 606 26.06 -2.89 -33.88
C VAL A 606 26.59 -1.45 -33.83
N ASP A 607 25.79 -0.49 -34.31
CA ASP A 607 26.16 0.93 -34.33
C ASP A 607 25.25 1.72 -33.37
N CYS A 608 25.85 2.30 -32.31
CA CYS A 608 25.15 3.23 -31.42
C CYS A 608 25.39 4.67 -31.89
N ILE A 609 24.34 5.35 -32.34
CA ILE A 609 24.44 6.61 -33.08
C ILE A 609 23.68 7.71 -32.36
N GLY A 610 24.43 8.72 -31.90
CA GLY A 610 23.90 9.98 -31.37
C GLY A 610 23.77 11.11 -32.40
N ASN A 611 24.36 10.96 -33.59
CA ASN A 611 24.39 12.00 -34.63
C ASN A 611 23.22 11.84 -35.62
N MET A 612 22.51 12.93 -35.91
CA MET A 612 21.32 12.89 -36.78
C MET A 612 21.65 12.58 -38.25
N ASP A 613 22.73 13.13 -38.80
CA ASP A 613 23.10 12.95 -40.20
C ASP A 613 23.65 11.55 -40.45
N GLU A 614 24.41 11.00 -39.49
CA GLU A 614 24.83 9.61 -39.51
C GLU A 614 23.64 8.64 -39.41
N ALA A 615 22.69 8.91 -38.51
CA ALA A 615 21.46 8.12 -38.40
C ALA A 615 20.65 8.14 -39.72
N ASN A 616 20.51 9.32 -40.34
CA ASN A 616 19.88 9.47 -41.65
C ASN A 616 20.65 8.69 -42.74
N LYS A 617 21.98 8.75 -42.75
CA LYS A 617 22.85 8.07 -43.72
C LYS A 617 22.74 6.54 -43.61
N ARG A 618 22.89 5.98 -42.40
CA ARG A 618 22.83 4.54 -42.14
C ARG A 618 21.46 3.95 -42.43
N LEU A 619 20.39 4.60 -41.94
CA LEU A 619 19.04 4.09 -42.16
C LEU A 619 18.62 4.15 -43.64
N ARG A 620 19.04 5.20 -44.38
CA ARG A 620 18.92 5.25 -45.86
C ARG A 620 19.66 4.10 -46.55
N GLN A 621 20.79 3.65 -46.01
CA GLN A 621 21.56 2.55 -46.59
C GLN A 621 20.82 1.21 -46.41
N MET A 622 20.38 0.88 -45.19
CA MET A 622 19.67 -0.37 -44.90
C MET A 622 18.31 -0.46 -45.63
N THR A 623 17.52 0.62 -45.64
CA THR A 623 16.17 0.65 -46.27
C THR A 623 16.16 0.56 -47.80
N LYS A 624 17.33 0.65 -48.45
CA LYS A 624 17.50 0.36 -49.88
C LYS A 624 17.55 -1.14 -50.17
N THR A 625 18.23 -1.91 -49.31
CA THR A 625 18.46 -3.34 -49.48
C THR A 625 17.41 -4.20 -48.79
N GLU A 626 16.82 -3.71 -47.70
CA GLU A 626 15.98 -4.51 -46.80
C GLU A 626 14.61 -3.85 -46.58
N LYS A 627 13.58 -4.67 -46.42
CA LYS A 627 12.17 -4.25 -46.24
C LYS A 627 11.50 -4.80 -44.98
N ILE A 628 12.24 -5.53 -44.14
CA ILE A 628 11.77 -6.04 -42.85
C ILE A 628 12.83 -5.78 -41.79
N PHE A 629 12.39 -5.26 -40.65
CA PHE A 629 13.25 -4.87 -39.55
C PHE A 629 12.60 -5.25 -38.22
N GLY A 630 13.39 -5.79 -37.29
CA GLY A 630 12.99 -5.87 -35.88
C GLY A 630 13.11 -4.51 -35.23
N VAL A 631 12.08 -4.06 -34.51
CA VAL A 631 12.04 -2.71 -33.91
C VAL A 631 11.55 -2.78 -32.47
N ASP A 632 12.24 -2.06 -31.59
CA ASP A 632 11.88 -1.86 -30.18
C ASP A 632 12.25 -0.44 -29.72
N LEU A 633 11.63 0.06 -28.64
CA LEU A 633 11.74 1.44 -28.18
C LEU A 633 12.03 1.52 -26.68
N GLU A 634 12.95 2.39 -26.27
CA GLU A 634 13.27 2.59 -24.84
C GLU A 634 13.25 4.07 -24.41
N TRP A 635 12.80 4.30 -23.18
CA TRP A 635 12.72 5.60 -22.51
C TRP A 635 13.01 5.46 -21.02
N PRO A 636 13.57 6.48 -20.34
CA PRO A 636 13.83 6.36 -18.91
C PRO A 636 12.52 6.12 -18.16
N PRO A 637 12.54 5.25 -17.14
CA PRO A 637 11.37 5.01 -16.31
C PRO A 637 10.89 6.29 -15.63
N THR A 638 9.60 6.28 -15.32
CA THR A 638 8.89 7.36 -14.66
C THR A 638 8.38 6.80 -13.35
N PHE A 639 9.16 7.02 -12.28
CA PHE A 639 8.87 6.51 -10.93
C PHE A 639 7.94 7.43 -10.12
N ILE A 640 7.73 8.67 -10.59
CA ILE A 640 6.79 9.62 -9.98
C ILE A 640 5.43 9.37 -10.60
N LYS A 641 4.52 8.81 -9.80
CA LYS A 641 3.17 8.49 -10.23
C LYS A 641 2.39 9.76 -10.60
N GLY A 642 1.79 9.78 -11.79
CA GLY A 642 1.08 10.91 -12.39
C GLY A 642 1.95 11.74 -13.35
N GLN A 643 3.27 11.54 -13.39
CA GLN A 643 4.13 12.14 -14.41
C GLN A 643 3.94 11.37 -15.73
N SER A 644 3.54 12.06 -16.80
CA SER A 644 3.43 11.42 -18.11
C SER A 644 4.79 10.91 -18.60
N GLU A 645 4.83 9.68 -19.10
CA GLU A 645 6.08 9.00 -19.45
C GLU A 645 7.02 9.87 -20.30
N LYS A 646 8.31 9.78 -20.00
CA LYS A 646 9.37 10.47 -20.72
C LYS A 646 9.40 10.09 -22.21
N LYS A 647 9.90 11.01 -23.04
CA LYS A 647 10.03 10.80 -24.48
C LYS A 647 10.93 9.62 -24.80
N THR A 648 10.56 8.85 -25.83
CA THR A 648 11.40 7.79 -26.40
C THR A 648 12.79 8.34 -26.69
N SER A 649 13.80 7.79 -26.00
CA SER A 649 15.17 8.28 -25.97
C SER A 649 16.11 7.42 -26.82
N LEU A 650 15.73 6.16 -27.03
CA LEU A 650 16.41 5.20 -27.90
C LEU A 650 15.39 4.55 -28.84
N VAL A 651 15.74 4.45 -30.13
CA VAL A 651 15.05 3.60 -31.11
C VAL A 651 16.01 2.51 -31.57
N GLN A 652 15.57 1.26 -31.50
CA GLN A 652 16.35 0.08 -31.82
C GLN A 652 15.87 -0.49 -33.15
N ILE A 653 16.76 -0.77 -34.10
CA ILE A 653 16.41 -1.30 -35.43
C ILE A 653 17.39 -2.40 -35.83
N CYS A 654 16.91 -3.63 -35.98
CA CYS A 654 17.70 -4.78 -36.47
C CYS A 654 17.26 -5.21 -37.87
N SER A 655 18.23 -5.61 -38.70
CA SER A 655 18.02 -6.23 -40.01
C SER A 655 18.79 -7.55 -40.12
N ALA A 656 19.11 -8.05 -41.32
CA ALA A 656 19.78 -9.33 -41.52
C ALA A 656 21.25 -9.37 -41.02
N ASN A 657 21.88 -8.20 -40.90
CA ASN A 657 23.30 -8.07 -40.52
C ASN A 657 23.67 -6.73 -39.83
N ASN A 658 22.72 -5.80 -39.67
CA ASN A 658 22.95 -4.51 -38.99
C ASN A 658 21.97 -4.33 -37.82
N ILE A 659 22.47 -3.76 -36.73
CA ILE A 659 21.68 -3.29 -35.57
C ILE A 659 22.04 -1.82 -35.35
N LEU A 660 21.07 -0.93 -35.52
CA LEU A 660 21.21 0.50 -35.20
C LEU A 660 20.53 0.81 -33.87
N LEU A 661 21.27 1.47 -32.98
CA LEU A 661 20.78 1.98 -31.70
C LEU A 661 20.79 3.52 -31.75
N LEU A 662 19.67 4.12 -32.14
CA LEU A 662 19.55 5.55 -32.43
C LEU A 662 19.18 6.34 -31.17
N GLN A 663 20.17 7.00 -30.55
CA GLN A 663 19.99 7.80 -29.33
C GLN A 663 19.31 9.15 -29.64
N LEU A 664 17.98 9.15 -29.81
CA LEU A 664 17.18 10.37 -30.02
C LEU A 664 17.43 11.43 -28.94
N GLY A 665 17.74 11.02 -27.70
CA GLY A 665 18.07 11.95 -26.61
C GLY A 665 19.32 12.82 -26.83
N ARG A 666 20.20 12.47 -27.79
CA ARG A 666 21.38 13.27 -28.19
C ARG A 666 21.13 14.14 -29.42
N MET A 667 20.04 13.92 -30.14
CA MET A 667 19.77 14.55 -31.43
C MET A 667 18.97 15.84 -31.26
N HIS A 668 19.30 16.89 -32.02
CA HIS A 668 18.57 18.18 -32.00
C HIS A 668 17.17 18.13 -32.64
N GLY A 669 16.55 16.95 -32.73
CA GLY A 669 15.28 16.70 -33.40
C GLY A 669 15.10 15.23 -33.79
N PHE A 670 14.04 14.92 -34.53
CA PHE A 670 13.77 13.56 -35.01
C PHE A 670 14.34 13.36 -36.43
N PRO A 671 15.15 12.32 -36.71
CA PRO A 671 15.77 12.13 -38.03
C PRO A 671 14.74 11.97 -39.17
N ASN A 672 14.96 12.67 -40.29
CA ASN A 672 14.06 12.67 -41.44
C ASN A 672 13.90 11.28 -42.09
N GLU A 673 14.98 10.49 -42.16
CA GLU A 673 14.89 9.12 -42.69
C GLU A 673 14.28 8.15 -41.68
N LEU A 674 14.38 8.42 -40.38
CA LEU A 674 13.66 7.65 -39.35
C LEU A 674 12.15 7.93 -39.41
N LYS A 675 11.77 9.19 -39.67
CA LYS A 675 10.38 9.55 -39.96
C LYS A 675 9.87 8.80 -41.20
N ARG A 676 10.60 8.85 -42.32
CA ARG A 676 10.26 8.13 -43.55
C ARG A 676 10.17 6.62 -43.33
N PHE A 677 11.13 6.03 -42.61
CA PHE A 677 11.13 4.62 -42.23
C PHE A 677 9.80 4.23 -41.54
N PHE A 678 9.39 4.96 -40.51
CA PHE A 678 8.13 4.68 -39.82
C PHE A 678 6.88 5.00 -40.65
N GLU A 679 6.89 6.07 -41.45
CA GLU A 679 5.75 6.47 -42.28
C GLU A 679 5.54 5.61 -43.54
N ASP A 680 6.58 4.91 -44.03
CA ASP A 680 6.47 3.99 -45.17
C ASP A 680 5.62 2.75 -44.85
N LYS A 681 4.73 2.39 -45.77
CA LYS A 681 3.86 1.20 -45.72
C LYS A 681 4.55 -0.07 -46.25
N GLN A 682 5.56 0.06 -47.10
CA GLN A 682 6.29 -1.07 -47.71
C GLN A 682 7.45 -1.58 -46.85
N VAL A 683 7.91 -0.78 -45.88
CA VAL A 683 8.88 -1.23 -44.87
C VAL A 683 8.13 -1.80 -43.69
N LEU A 684 8.37 -3.08 -43.38
CA LEU A 684 7.78 -3.80 -42.26
C LEU A 684 8.63 -3.65 -40.99
N LYS A 685 7.96 -3.48 -39.85
CA LYS A 685 8.56 -3.36 -38.52
C LYS A 685 7.95 -4.44 -37.62
N SER A 686 8.72 -5.47 -37.28
CA SER A 686 8.28 -6.55 -36.40
C SER A 686 8.66 -6.26 -34.95
N GLY A 687 7.73 -6.57 -34.04
CA GLY A 687 7.92 -6.47 -32.59
C GLY A 687 6.74 -7.09 -31.84
N VAL A 688 6.87 -7.22 -30.52
CA VAL A 688 5.76 -7.65 -29.65
C VAL A 688 5.12 -6.42 -29.04
N ASN A 689 3.83 -6.21 -29.28
CA ASN A 689 3.10 -4.99 -28.88
C ASN A 689 3.46 -3.71 -29.65
N ILE A 690 4.12 -3.86 -30.80
CA ILE A 690 4.61 -2.80 -31.71
C ILE A 690 3.57 -1.73 -32.10
N GLY A 691 2.27 -2.04 -32.00
CA GLY A 691 1.19 -1.05 -32.18
C GLY A 691 1.16 0.04 -31.11
N ALA A 692 1.59 -0.24 -29.88
CA ALA A 692 1.72 0.74 -28.81
C ALA A 692 2.94 1.64 -29.03
N ASP A 693 4.04 1.07 -29.51
CA ASP A 693 5.27 1.79 -29.87
C ASP A 693 5.04 2.78 -31.02
N GLY A 694 4.20 2.38 -31.98
CA GLY A 694 3.68 3.29 -33.01
C GLY A 694 2.91 4.49 -32.45
N LEU A 695 2.01 4.25 -31.50
CA LEU A 695 1.27 5.31 -30.80
C LEU A 695 2.19 6.19 -29.93
N LYS A 696 3.22 5.60 -29.31
CA LYS A 696 4.25 6.30 -28.52
C LYS A 696 5.05 7.29 -29.38
N LEU A 697 5.49 6.88 -30.57
CA LEU A 697 6.18 7.75 -31.53
C LEU A 697 5.29 8.87 -32.06
N TYR A 698 3.99 8.60 -32.26
CA TYR A 698 3.04 9.66 -32.60
C TYR A 698 2.85 10.66 -31.46
N ARG A 699 2.69 10.19 -30.22
CA ARG A 699 2.51 11.06 -29.05
C ARG A 699 3.72 11.93 -28.77
N ASP A 700 4.93 11.38 -28.89
CA ASP A 700 6.16 12.05 -28.50
C ASP A 700 6.73 12.95 -29.62
N PHE A 701 6.49 12.61 -30.89
CA PHE A 701 7.12 13.26 -32.07
C PHE A 701 6.18 13.52 -33.27
N GLY A 702 4.90 13.12 -33.22
CA GLY A 702 3.92 13.35 -34.29
C GLY A 702 4.03 12.44 -35.51
N ILE A 703 4.81 11.34 -35.43
CA ILE A 703 5.11 10.43 -36.55
C ILE A 703 3.96 9.44 -36.79
N LYS A 704 3.50 9.28 -38.04
CA LYS A 704 2.40 8.36 -38.38
C LYS A 704 2.93 6.97 -38.73
N THR A 705 2.96 6.05 -37.78
CA THR A 705 3.61 4.74 -38.00
C THR A 705 2.77 3.76 -38.82
N ASN A 706 3.40 3.18 -39.84
CA ASN A 706 2.86 2.24 -40.82
C ASN A 706 3.71 0.96 -40.88
N GLY A 707 3.16 -0.12 -41.43
CA GLY A 707 3.92 -1.35 -41.70
C GLY A 707 4.23 -2.17 -40.45
N LEU A 708 3.40 -2.07 -39.41
CA LEU A 708 3.65 -2.71 -38.12
C LEU A 708 3.22 -4.18 -38.17
N VAL A 709 4.12 -5.10 -37.83
CA VAL A 709 3.85 -6.55 -37.77
C VAL A 709 3.91 -7.02 -36.32
N GLU A 710 2.74 -7.35 -35.77
CA GLU A 710 2.63 -7.89 -34.42
C GLU A 710 3.09 -9.36 -34.41
N LEU A 711 4.20 -9.65 -33.73
CA LEU A 711 4.78 -10.99 -33.69
C LEU A 711 3.88 -12.02 -33.00
N ARG A 712 2.97 -11.58 -32.12
CA ARG A 712 1.96 -12.46 -31.49
C ARG A 712 0.99 -13.02 -32.52
N ASP A 713 0.44 -12.17 -33.39
CA ASP A 713 -0.52 -12.55 -34.44
C ASP A 713 0.12 -13.54 -35.44
N VAL A 714 1.40 -13.34 -35.79
CA VAL A 714 2.13 -14.29 -36.64
C VAL A 714 2.39 -15.60 -35.90
N ALA A 715 2.73 -15.56 -34.60
CA ALA A 715 2.93 -16.77 -33.79
C ALA A 715 1.65 -17.60 -33.61
N GLU A 716 0.48 -16.97 -33.50
CA GLU A 716 -0.82 -17.67 -33.45
C GLU A 716 -1.15 -18.41 -34.76
N SER A 717 -0.60 -17.96 -35.90
CA SER A 717 -0.75 -18.66 -37.18
C SER A 717 0.08 -19.96 -37.31
N VAL A 718 1.06 -20.18 -36.41
CA VAL A 718 1.99 -21.32 -36.45
C VAL A 718 1.53 -22.45 -35.50
N LYS A 719 1.23 -23.62 -36.06
CA LYS A 719 0.87 -24.83 -35.30
C LYS A 719 2.10 -25.43 -34.60
N SER A 720 2.39 -25.02 -33.36
CA SER A 720 3.46 -25.60 -32.53
C SER A 720 2.90 -26.34 -31.30
N PRO A 721 3.37 -27.57 -30.98
CA PRO A 721 2.91 -28.31 -29.79
C PRO A 721 3.43 -27.70 -28.47
N LYS A 722 4.43 -26.80 -28.51
CA LYS A 722 4.87 -26.00 -27.35
C LYS A 722 3.92 -24.83 -27.05
N LEU A 723 3.01 -24.50 -27.98
CA LEU A 723 2.20 -23.29 -27.97
C LEU A 723 0.95 -23.46 -27.08
N LYS A 724 0.87 -22.68 -26.00
CA LYS A 724 -0.39 -22.34 -25.35
C LYS A 724 -0.63 -20.84 -25.52
N ILE A 725 -1.87 -20.44 -25.83
CA ILE A 725 -2.26 -19.01 -25.98
C ILE A 725 -1.88 -18.19 -24.72
N SER A 726 -1.88 -18.83 -23.54
CA SER A 726 -1.42 -18.23 -22.27
C SER A 726 0.03 -17.71 -22.29
N HIS A 727 0.90 -18.27 -23.14
CA HIS A 727 2.33 -17.96 -23.16
C HIS A 727 2.72 -16.87 -24.18
N LEU A 728 1.82 -16.44 -25.07
CA LEU A 728 2.09 -15.50 -26.18
C LEU A 728 2.15 -14.03 -25.74
N ARG A 729 2.75 -13.76 -24.57
CA ARG A 729 2.63 -12.48 -23.85
C ARG A 729 3.91 -11.64 -23.78
N SER A 730 5.05 -12.14 -24.26
CA SER A 730 6.31 -11.38 -24.26
C SER A 730 7.29 -11.87 -25.31
N LEU A 731 8.20 -10.99 -25.72
CA LEU A 731 9.29 -11.27 -26.67
C LEU A 731 10.14 -12.47 -26.20
N ARG A 732 10.56 -12.49 -24.94
CA ARG A 732 11.26 -13.61 -24.30
C ARG A 732 10.51 -14.95 -24.42
N ALA A 733 9.19 -14.94 -24.26
CA ALA A 733 8.39 -16.16 -24.35
C ALA A 733 8.32 -16.70 -25.78
N LEU A 734 8.20 -15.82 -26.78
CA LEU A 734 8.28 -16.22 -28.19
C LEU A 734 9.69 -16.75 -28.55
N THR A 735 10.75 -16.06 -28.11
CA THR A 735 12.16 -16.52 -28.29
C THR A 735 12.35 -17.93 -27.75
N GLY A 736 11.88 -18.23 -26.53
CA GLY A 736 12.04 -19.57 -25.96
C GLY A 736 11.12 -20.65 -26.55
N ILE A 737 10.03 -20.28 -27.24
CA ILE A 737 9.16 -21.25 -27.93
C ILE A 737 9.68 -21.58 -29.34
N PHE A 738 10.16 -20.58 -30.07
CA PHE A 738 10.46 -20.66 -31.51
C PHE A 738 11.95 -20.63 -31.87
N LEU A 739 12.81 -20.13 -30.99
CA LEU A 739 14.28 -20.11 -31.17
C LEU A 739 15.00 -21.04 -30.17
N ASP A 740 14.28 -21.65 -29.22
CA ASP A 740 14.83 -22.43 -28.09
C ASP A 740 15.96 -21.69 -27.33
N GLN A 741 15.83 -20.36 -27.23
CA GLN A 741 16.81 -19.48 -26.58
C GLN A 741 16.14 -18.56 -25.54
N ASN A 742 16.91 -18.18 -24.52
CA ASN A 742 16.45 -17.34 -23.41
C ASN A 742 16.90 -15.88 -23.55
N MET A 743 16.07 -14.94 -23.09
CA MET A 743 16.42 -13.53 -22.96
C MET A 743 16.50 -13.17 -21.47
N ALA A 744 17.52 -12.42 -21.06
CA ALA A 744 17.73 -12.12 -19.65
C ALA A 744 16.62 -11.19 -19.10
N LYS A 745 15.93 -11.61 -18.04
CA LYS A 745 15.10 -10.71 -17.22
C LYS A 745 16.07 -9.83 -16.42
N GLY A 746 16.08 -8.51 -16.64
CA GLY A 746 17.09 -7.64 -16.05
C GLY A 746 16.60 -6.25 -15.67
N LYS A 747 17.27 -5.64 -14.67
CA LYS A 747 17.02 -4.26 -14.24
C LYS A 747 17.35 -3.20 -15.33
N VAL A 748 18.01 -3.59 -16.41
CA VAL A 748 18.44 -2.71 -17.52
C VAL A 748 17.27 -2.00 -18.20
N ARG A 749 16.11 -2.65 -18.34
CA ARG A 749 14.88 -2.01 -18.86
C ARG A 749 14.39 -0.84 -18.00
N LEU A 750 14.73 -0.82 -16.70
CA LEU A 750 14.44 0.29 -15.78
C LEU A 750 15.67 1.20 -15.57
N SER A 751 16.58 1.27 -16.55
CA SER A 751 17.76 2.13 -16.51
C SER A 751 17.48 3.53 -17.09
N ASN A 752 18.41 4.47 -16.86
CA ASN A 752 18.31 5.79 -17.49
C ASN A 752 18.76 5.73 -18.96
N TRP A 753 17.78 5.63 -19.87
CA TRP A 753 17.98 5.63 -21.32
C TRP A 753 18.22 7.01 -21.95
N SER A 754 18.18 8.11 -21.18
CA SER A 754 18.55 9.46 -21.65
C SER A 754 19.97 9.86 -21.22
N ARG A 755 20.81 8.91 -20.79
CA ARG A 755 22.25 9.17 -20.57
C ARG A 755 22.91 9.60 -21.89
N PRO A 756 23.93 10.50 -21.85
CA PRO A 756 24.70 10.84 -23.04
C PRO A 756 25.27 9.59 -23.69
N ASP A 757 25.97 8.75 -22.93
CA ASP A 757 26.55 7.50 -23.42
C ASP A 757 25.91 6.32 -22.66
N LEU A 758 25.48 5.31 -23.43
CA LEU A 758 24.88 4.07 -22.92
C LEU A 758 26.00 3.11 -22.48
N SER A 759 25.76 2.33 -21.42
CA SER A 759 26.68 1.26 -21.02
C SER A 759 26.64 0.07 -21.99
N ASP A 760 27.70 -0.75 -22.01
CA ASP A 760 27.73 -2.00 -22.77
C ASP A 760 26.54 -2.93 -22.43
N THR A 761 26.08 -2.88 -21.18
CA THR A 761 24.90 -3.61 -20.72
C THR A 761 23.59 -3.07 -21.29
N GLN A 762 23.45 -1.75 -21.47
CA GLN A 762 22.31 -1.13 -22.17
C GLN A 762 22.38 -1.41 -23.68
N ILE A 763 23.56 -1.26 -24.29
CA ILE A 763 23.81 -1.53 -25.72
C ILE A 763 23.50 -2.99 -26.05
N LYS A 764 24.02 -3.95 -25.26
CA LYS A 764 23.79 -5.38 -25.46
C LYS A 764 22.33 -5.78 -25.22
N TYR A 765 21.64 -5.16 -24.26
CA TYR A 765 20.21 -5.38 -24.03
C TYR A 765 19.39 -4.95 -25.26
N ALA A 766 19.54 -3.70 -25.70
CA ALA A 766 18.81 -3.16 -26.85
C ALA A 766 19.17 -3.87 -28.17
N ALA A 767 20.43 -4.27 -28.36
CA ALA A 767 20.82 -5.06 -29.52
C ALA A 767 20.13 -6.44 -29.55
N LEU A 768 19.87 -7.05 -28.39
CA LEU A 768 19.19 -8.34 -28.28
C LEU A 768 17.66 -8.23 -28.45
N ASP A 769 17.00 -7.19 -27.94
CA ASP A 769 15.54 -7.04 -28.07
C ASP A 769 15.14 -6.72 -29.53
N ALA A 770 15.91 -5.87 -30.23
CA ALA A 770 15.73 -5.67 -31.67
C ALA A 770 16.07 -6.93 -32.50
N TYR A 771 17.17 -7.64 -32.17
CA TYR A 771 17.55 -8.88 -32.86
C TYR A 771 16.54 -10.00 -32.68
N ALA A 772 16.01 -10.20 -31.46
CA ALA A 772 14.93 -11.14 -31.20
C ALA A 772 13.70 -10.82 -32.06
N SER A 773 13.33 -9.54 -32.13
CA SER A 773 12.16 -9.08 -32.89
C SER A 773 12.32 -9.26 -34.42
N TYR A 774 13.55 -9.16 -34.94
CA TYR A 774 13.88 -9.49 -36.33
C TYR A 774 13.89 -11.01 -36.56
N LYS A 775 14.65 -11.75 -35.76
CA LYS A 775 14.88 -13.19 -35.95
C LYS A 775 13.61 -14.01 -35.74
N LEU A 776 12.73 -13.60 -34.82
CA LEU A 776 11.39 -14.17 -34.67
C LEU A 776 10.52 -13.94 -35.91
N TYR A 777 10.55 -12.76 -36.53
CA TYR A 777 9.81 -12.58 -37.79
C TYR A 777 10.29 -13.57 -38.85
N VAL A 778 11.61 -13.72 -39.03
CA VAL A 778 12.16 -14.62 -40.06
C VAL A 778 11.68 -16.06 -39.84
N VAL A 779 11.85 -16.59 -38.62
CA VAL A 779 11.48 -17.97 -38.27
C VAL A 779 9.96 -18.19 -38.28
N LEU A 780 9.16 -17.25 -37.76
CA LEU A 780 7.69 -17.35 -37.82
C LEU A 780 7.17 -17.18 -39.26
N ASN A 781 7.84 -16.40 -40.10
CA ASN A 781 7.52 -16.26 -41.51
C ASN A 781 7.82 -17.55 -42.27
N GLU A 782 8.89 -18.28 -41.94
CA GLU A 782 9.20 -19.60 -42.52
C GLU A 782 8.21 -20.67 -42.06
N LEU A 783 7.85 -20.69 -40.77
CA LEU A 783 7.02 -21.74 -40.15
C LEU A 783 5.50 -21.61 -40.37
N ARG A 784 4.99 -20.45 -40.83
CA ARG A 784 3.55 -20.27 -41.05
C ARG A 784 3.05 -20.85 -42.37
N ASP A 785 1.73 -20.99 -42.43
CA ASP A 785 0.99 -21.24 -43.66
C ASP A 785 1.14 -20.05 -44.63
N GLN A 786 1.90 -20.25 -45.73
CA GLN A 786 2.17 -19.21 -46.72
C GLN A 786 0.95 -18.82 -47.56
N SER A 787 -0.15 -19.60 -47.53
CA SER A 787 -1.40 -19.21 -48.20
C SER A 787 -2.09 -18.04 -47.49
N LYS A 788 -1.67 -17.70 -46.26
CA LYS A 788 -2.24 -16.63 -45.44
C LYS A 788 -1.31 -15.41 -45.41
N PRO A 789 -1.81 -14.22 -45.74
CA PRO A 789 -1.03 -12.99 -45.62
C PRO A 789 -0.78 -12.65 -44.15
N ILE A 790 0.33 -11.95 -43.90
CA ILE A 790 0.61 -11.36 -42.59
C ILE A 790 -0.38 -10.22 -42.33
N ALA A 791 -0.94 -10.15 -41.13
CA ALA A 791 -1.67 -8.96 -40.68
C ALA A 791 -0.68 -7.80 -40.47
N VAL A 792 -0.70 -6.81 -41.36
CA VAL A 792 0.14 -5.60 -41.28
C VAL A 792 -0.73 -4.43 -40.82
N ARG A 793 -0.41 -3.86 -39.65
CA ARG A 793 -1.14 -2.71 -39.09
C ARG A 793 -0.59 -1.38 -39.59
N HIS A 794 -1.51 -0.49 -39.91
CA HIS A 794 -1.29 0.90 -40.27
C HIS A 794 -2.13 1.77 -39.33
N LEU A 795 -1.54 2.71 -38.59
CA LEU A 795 -2.32 3.54 -37.66
C LEU A 795 -3.16 4.55 -38.44
N SER A 796 -4.49 4.50 -38.25
CA SER A 796 -5.44 5.39 -38.90
C SER A 796 -5.40 6.79 -38.28
N GLN A 797 -5.98 7.80 -38.95
CA GLN A 797 -6.13 9.11 -38.31
C GLN A 797 -7.01 9.06 -37.04
N GLU A 798 -7.84 8.03 -36.86
CA GLU A 798 -8.75 7.89 -35.71
C GLU A 798 -8.07 7.25 -34.51
N ASP A 799 -7.22 6.23 -34.71
CA ASP A 799 -6.30 5.70 -33.68
C ASP A 799 -5.51 6.87 -33.05
N LEU A 800 -4.99 7.73 -33.92
CA LEU A 800 -4.12 8.85 -33.58
C LEU A 800 -4.89 10.04 -32.96
N LYS A 801 -6.11 10.34 -33.43
CA LYS A 801 -6.97 11.38 -32.85
C LYS A 801 -7.43 11.02 -31.43
N ARG A 802 -7.78 9.75 -31.18
CA ARG A 802 -8.13 9.25 -29.83
C ARG A 802 -7.00 9.49 -28.80
N THR A 803 -5.74 9.59 -29.24
CA THR A 803 -4.59 9.90 -28.38
C THR A 803 -4.36 11.39 -28.12
N VAL A 804 -5.02 12.31 -28.85
CA VAL A 804 -4.72 13.76 -28.82
C VAL A 804 -5.80 14.58 -28.11
N SER A 805 -7.08 14.18 -28.19
CA SER A 805 -8.18 14.90 -27.52
C SER A 805 -8.04 14.97 -25.99
N THR A 806 -7.18 14.16 -25.39
CA THR A 806 -6.91 14.13 -23.95
C THR A 806 -5.93 15.21 -23.45
N LYS A 807 -5.30 16.02 -24.34
CA LYS A 807 -4.23 16.97 -23.95
C LYS A 807 -4.25 18.38 -24.59
N LYS A 808 -5.36 18.87 -25.17
CA LYS A 808 -5.42 20.26 -25.68
C LYS A 808 -6.77 21.00 -25.51
N LYS A 809 -6.79 21.96 -24.58
CA LYS A 809 -7.42 23.28 -24.74
C LYS A 809 -6.55 24.35 -24.04
N PRO A 810 -5.95 25.30 -24.77
CA PRO A 810 -5.49 26.56 -24.20
C PRO A 810 -6.69 27.46 -23.86
N PHE A 811 -6.53 28.35 -22.88
CA PHE A 811 -7.39 29.52 -22.70
C PHE A 811 -6.90 30.67 -23.59
N GLU A 812 -7.83 31.42 -24.19
CA GLU A 812 -7.56 32.70 -24.86
C GLU A 812 -8.82 33.57 -24.75
N ASN A 813 -8.67 34.87 -24.50
CA ASN A 813 -9.76 35.74 -24.01
C ASN A 813 -10.29 36.72 -25.08
N GLN A 814 -11.57 36.57 -25.47
CA GLN A 814 -12.59 37.63 -25.72
C GLN A 814 -12.27 38.78 -26.74
N PRO A 815 -13.21 39.69 -27.13
CA PRO A 815 -14.65 39.80 -26.84
C PRO A 815 -15.54 39.65 -28.12
N PRO A 816 -16.49 40.55 -28.56
CA PRO A 816 -17.88 40.09 -28.76
C PRO A 816 -18.56 40.40 -30.13
N ASN A 817 -19.72 39.77 -30.34
CA ASN A 817 -20.87 40.12 -31.20
C ASN A 817 -20.66 40.90 -32.53
N ALA A 818 -20.94 40.24 -33.66
CA ALA A 818 -21.58 40.83 -34.85
C ALA A 818 -22.31 39.77 -35.69
N SER A 819 -23.22 40.18 -36.58
CA SER A 819 -24.08 39.32 -37.41
C SER A 819 -23.84 39.49 -38.92
N HIS A 820 -24.48 38.64 -39.73
CA HIS A 820 -24.63 38.69 -41.21
C HIS A 820 -23.40 38.44 -42.12
N ALA A 821 -23.37 37.23 -42.69
CA ALA A 821 -23.62 36.92 -44.12
C ALA A 821 -22.73 37.48 -45.28
N VAL A 822 -22.55 36.62 -46.30
CA VAL A 822 -22.23 36.88 -47.74
C VAL A 822 -20.75 37.05 -48.17
N ASP A 823 -20.25 36.00 -48.85
CA ASP A 823 -19.42 35.94 -50.07
C ASP A 823 -18.03 36.59 -50.31
N ASN A 824 -17.15 35.72 -50.87
CA ASN A 824 -16.24 35.91 -52.02
C ASN A 824 -14.89 36.69 -51.93
N LYS A 825 -13.80 35.88 -52.04
CA LYS A 825 -12.62 36.00 -52.95
C LYS A 825 -11.37 36.84 -52.58
N SER A 826 -10.24 36.31 -53.07
CA SER A 826 -8.95 36.95 -53.47
C SER A 826 -7.81 37.13 -52.44
N PHE A 827 -6.67 36.45 -52.72
CA PHE A 827 -5.29 36.82 -52.38
C PHE A 827 -4.77 37.97 -53.30
N PRO A 828 -3.53 38.52 -53.21
CA PRO A 828 -2.36 38.24 -52.33
C PRO A 828 -1.99 39.50 -51.46
N THR A 829 -0.77 39.93 -51.04
CA THR A 829 0.65 39.67 -51.42
C THR A 829 1.66 40.07 -50.31
N SER A 830 2.96 39.81 -50.55
CA SER A 830 4.20 40.16 -49.81
C SER A 830 4.35 41.65 -49.39
N THR A 831 5.22 42.05 -48.43
CA THR A 831 6.70 42.05 -48.60
C THR A 831 7.53 42.28 -47.31
N THR A 832 8.69 41.61 -47.28
CA THR A 832 9.92 41.72 -46.46
C THR A 832 10.40 43.10 -45.99
N THR A 833 11.05 43.16 -44.81
CA THR A 833 12.36 43.85 -44.55
C THR A 833 13.00 43.35 -43.22
N VAL A 834 14.34 43.36 -43.12
CA VAL A 834 15.13 42.82 -41.98
C VAL A 834 16.20 43.84 -41.53
N ILE A 835 16.37 44.05 -40.22
CA ILE A 835 17.59 44.66 -39.61
C ILE A 835 17.96 43.92 -38.30
N LEU A 836 19.27 43.83 -38.01
CA LEU A 836 19.89 43.05 -36.93
C LEU A 836 20.28 43.91 -35.70
N LYS A 837 20.40 43.27 -34.52
CA LYS A 837 21.30 43.69 -33.40
C LYS A 837 22.02 42.47 -32.79
N LYS A 838 23.13 42.67 -32.06
CA LYS A 838 24.13 41.64 -31.69
C LYS A 838 24.68 41.83 -30.26
N LYS A 839 24.90 40.69 -29.54
CA LYS A 839 25.74 40.46 -28.33
C LYS A 839 25.38 41.27 -27.05
N LEU A 840 25.19 40.71 -25.84
CA LEU A 840 26.02 39.82 -24.98
C LEU A 840 27.31 40.48 -24.44
N PRO A 841 27.77 40.18 -23.19
CA PRO A 841 27.34 39.10 -22.27
C PRO A 841 26.92 39.55 -20.85
N TYR A 842 26.65 38.58 -19.95
CA TYR A 842 26.44 38.76 -18.50
C TYR A 842 27.32 37.74 -17.72
N ILE A 843 27.75 38.07 -16.50
CA ILE A 843 28.67 37.25 -15.68
C ILE A 843 27.94 36.73 -14.42
N ARG A 844 28.34 35.56 -13.90
CA ARG A 844 27.79 34.97 -12.67
C ARG A 844 28.16 35.77 -11.42
N ALA A 845 27.30 35.70 -10.41
CA ALA A 845 27.63 35.97 -9.01
C ALA A 845 27.19 34.76 -8.17
N GLU A 846 27.88 34.51 -7.06
CA GLU A 846 27.60 33.43 -6.10
C GLU A 846 27.29 34.01 -4.72
N ASN A 847 26.67 33.22 -3.84
CA ASN A 847 26.16 33.69 -2.54
C ASN A 847 27.27 33.91 -1.50
N PRO A 848 27.17 34.93 -0.63
CA PRO A 848 27.83 34.95 0.67
C PRO A 848 26.90 34.47 1.80
N VAL A 849 27.50 34.01 2.90
CA VAL A 849 26.82 33.49 4.10
C VAL A 849 26.56 34.61 5.12
N VAL A 850 25.47 34.50 5.89
CA VAL A 850 25.15 35.40 7.01
C VAL A 850 25.93 35.00 8.26
N THR A 851 26.66 35.95 8.85
CA THR A 851 26.99 35.96 10.29
C THR A 851 26.66 37.34 10.85
N ASN A 852 26.27 37.41 12.12
CA ASN A 852 25.66 38.60 12.71
C ASN A 852 26.19 38.85 14.12
N THR A 853 26.93 39.95 14.31
CA THR A 853 27.30 40.48 15.63
C THR A 853 27.40 42.01 15.63
N LYS A 854 26.40 42.62 16.27
CA LYS A 854 26.53 43.68 17.30
C LYS A 854 27.24 45.02 16.99
N ASN A 855 26.45 46.07 17.25
CA ASN A 855 26.71 47.19 18.19
C ASN A 855 27.14 48.59 17.68
N ASP A 856 26.52 49.57 18.34
CA ASP A 856 26.97 50.89 18.75
C ASP A 856 27.34 51.97 17.71
N SER A 857 26.32 52.68 17.22
CA SER A 857 26.14 54.15 17.39
C SER A 857 24.80 54.62 16.86
#